data_AF-A0A348PNM3-F1
#
_entry.id   AF-A0A348PNM3-F1
#
_cell.length_a   1.000
_cell.length_b   1.000
_cell.length_c   1.000
_cell.angle_alpha   90.00
_cell.angle_beta   90.00
_cell.angle_gamma   90.00
#
_symmetry.space_group_name_H-M   'P 1'
#
loop_
_entity.id
_entity.type
_entity.pdbx_description
1 polymer ?
#
loop_
_entity_poly.entity_id
_entity_poly.type
_entity_poly.pdbx_seq_one_letter_code
_entity_poly.pdbx_strand_id
1 'polypeptide(L)'
;MDIIDRVRSEREDLARVLKKHKGIRKLVEDLYPDSAHFIFELLQNAEDTGATEALFQLTKDSLVFEHDGRSFTNEDLEGITDIGDGTKSDDDDTIGQYGVGFKAVFAYSETPHVYSPTLSFRISDLVLPFSIPNDLKIGDRTRFVFEFNNAKKSPELAHEEVKGALEKLPSTTILFLRSLEKIEWSIDGKGAEITQNRYSDRHIEVLKSKGGRKISSSHYLIFSELVNGYKQHHMAVAYELDFLPKSELGSYTKSTPLAKQMKLVAASPGQVAIFFPAEKETSNLKFHLHAPFVPELSRASIKDTEVNDPLFLQLSDVVKRSLHDIKKLGLLARDFLAILPNSSDQIPEKYQPIIDAVITEMNENSLTPNYARGHGAARTLIQAKSSLKQLLSSDDLKYLSPKEDGRNSWAIGVNQKNSRIDSFLSDLDIEEWSLEEFGNFFWERSTSGDEEEVECFEGGSFYEWLNLKDDAWFQLLYSTLEKDADSWNVHYWLHDAPFLRLQNGAYGAAVECFFPEDNNGEDDLFPRIALSTITSGGNAEQKKLARELLERLGVREVGELEQIKLILDERYTYDALIVQKPGEDVYIADLKRFINFVNESSGDATIFSSYLIFKGQDRLWRRPDKFFIDKPYVDSGLSFVFALLEDETKKPLSLDYEDYQIETDSIVSFAKKLSVQFKLEFHKMSVTRNPDWRYLSGVGGTKHMDSGTNRDFDIVGLVKLCKASSLEISKVIWKTLISVNPIKQGGKHKRVDVQAAYSKNAGSGIRYAAAKYIHTLRSEAWVPQDGGRFVKPSDASSALLPEGLAYDAESVWIKAVNFGEDVLKDTEAQALKDEWARETVGTSNQEDLAHIKEFMSLPIEARHKFLESQINNKLPDHESANPSRRAGKVEAGALGAQERSGEVRERTIQVGMSEVKKEAESYLLGQYTNEDDKMICQICKKELPFKVSDGSYYFEKVEFVKGLDRRHHQNYLALCPNHAAMFKHANGSLKELNSDFGGMSGNVLDVELAGRQASIYFTKNHAADIKAVLLADNKENGD
;
A
#
# COMPACT_ATOMS: atom_id res chain seq x y z
N MET A 1 -41.32 -13.65 82.46
CA MET A 1 -40.82 -12.32 82.07
C MET A 1 -41.41 -12.05 80.70
N ASP A 2 -42.01 -10.88 80.50
CA ASP A 2 -42.48 -10.49 79.15
C ASP A 2 -41.29 -10.51 78.19
N ILE A 3 -41.50 -10.95 76.93
CA ILE A 3 -40.43 -11.06 75.94
C ILE A 3 -39.75 -9.71 75.72
N ILE A 4 -40.54 -8.63 75.71
CA ILE A 4 -40.03 -7.26 75.58
C ILE A 4 -39.13 -6.89 76.76
N ASP A 5 -39.52 -7.23 77.98
CA ASP A 5 -38.69 -6.97 79.17
C ASP A 5 -37.39 -7.80 79.16
N ARG A 6 -37.43 -9.03 78.64
CA ARG A 6 -36.23 -9.87 78.46
C ARG A 6 -35.27 -9.24 77.46
N VAL A 7 -35.74 -8.95 76.25
CA VAL A 7 -34.92 -8.32 75.19
C VAL A 7 -34.39 -6.96 75.67
N ARG A 8 -35.20 -6.16 76.36
CA ARG A 8 -34.73 -4.89 76.96
C ARG A 8 -33.55 -5.12 77.90
N SER A 9 -33.67 -6.06 78.83
CA SER A 9 -32.60 -6.37 79.79
C SER A 9 -31.31 -6.81 79.10
N GLU A 10 -31.41 -7.60 78.03
CA GLU A 10 -30.25 -8.06 77.25
C GLU A 10 -29.57 -6.91 76.48
N ARG A 11 -30.32 -5.87 76.08
CA ARG A 11 -29.81 -4.73 75.30
C ARG A 11 -29.37 -3.52 76.15
N GLU A 12 -29.54 -3.54 77.47
CA GLU A 12 -29.18 -2.42 78.36
C GLU A 12 -27.69 -2.03 78.30
N ASP A 13 -26.79 -3.02 78.28
CA ASP A 13 -25.35 -2.76 78.20
C ASP A 13 -24.96 -2.18 76.83
N LEU A 14 -25.57 -2.67 75.74
CA LEU A 14 -25.38 -2.13 74.39
C LEU A 14 -25.85 -0.68 74.30
N ALA A 15 -27.05 -0.36 74.83
CA ALA A 15 -27.56 1.00 74.90
C ALA A 15 -26.62 1.93 75.70
N ARG A 16 -26.06 1.42 76.81
CA ARG A 16 -25.09 2.17 77.63
C ARG A 16 -23.82 2.49 76.83
N VAL A 17 -23.31 1.54 76.04
CA VAL A 17 -22.15 1.74 75.15
C VAL A 17 -22.45 2.79 74.08
N LEU A 18 -23.58 2.68 73.37
CA LEU A 18 -23.99 3.64 72.32
C LEU A 18 -24.14 5.06 72.87
N LYS A 19 -24.67 5.20 74.09
CA LYS A 19 -24.83 6.49 74.77
C LYS A 19 -23.49 7.09 75.21
N LYS A 20 -22.55 6.25 75.68
CA LYS A 20 -21.21 6.67 76.11
C LYS A 20 -20.31 7.05 74.92
N HIS A 21 -20.38 6.31 73.82
CA HIS A 21 -19.54 6.51 72.64
C HIS A 21 -20.33 7.18 71.51
N LYS A 22 -20.51 8.51 71.61
CA LYS A 22 -21.27 9.32 70.63
C LYS A 22 -20.82 9.13 69.18
N GLY A 23 -19.55 8.78 68.93
CA GLY A 23 -19.04 8.48 67.59
C GLY A 23 -19.63 7.22 66.96
N ILE A 24 -19.91 6.17 67.75
CA ILE A 24 -20.53 4.93 67.25
C ILE A 24 -22.00 5.19 66.93
N ARG A 25 -22.72 5.90 67.81
CA ARG A 25 -24.10 6.33 67.54
C ARG A 25 -24.19 7.18 66.29
N LYS A 26 -23.28 8.14 66.13
CA LYS A 26 -23.21 8.98 64.93
C LYS A 26 -22.90 8.15 63.68
N LEU A 27 -21.99 7.16 63.75
CA LEU A 27 -21.71 6.26 62.64
C LEU A 27 -22.96 5.49 62.21
N VAL A 28 -23.71 4.90 63.15
CA VAL A 28 -24.95 4.17 62.84
C VAL A 28 -26.03 5.07 62.25
N GLU A 29 -26.13 6.33 62.70
CA GLU A 29 -27.03 7.35 62.13
C GLU A 29 -26.55 7.85 60.75
N ASP A 30 -25.23 7.92 60.52
CA ASP A 30 -24.59 8.42 59.29
C ASP A 30 -24.35 7.33 58.21
N LEU A 31 -24.62 6.04 58.50
CA LEU A 31 -24.41 4.91 57.57
C LEU A 31 -25.26 5.03 56.28
N TYR A 32 -26.31 5.86 56.31
CA TYR A 32 -27.16 6.14 55.15
C TYR A 32 -27.13 7.64 54.83
N PRO A 33 -26.27 8.08 53.89
CA PRO A 33 -26.12 9.50 53.55
C PRO A 33 -27.32 10.08 52.79
N ASP A 34 -28.17 9.23 52.18
CA ASP A 34 -29.36 9.65 51.45
C ASP A 34 -30.57 9.84 52.39
N SER A 35 -31.15 11.04 52.35
CA SER A 35 -32.35 11.39 53.12
C SER A 35 -33.53 10.47 52.76
N ALA A 36 -34.16 9.87 53.78
CA ALA A 36 -35.34 9.02 53.69
C ALA A 36 -35.18 7.66 52.97
N HIS A 37 -33.95 7.14 52.83
CA HIS A 37 -33.68 5.79 52.29
C HIS A 37 -34.39 4.65 53.06
N PHE A 38 -34.70 4.87 54.34
CA PHE A 38 -35.43 3.92 55.19
C PHE A 38 -36.82 3.53 54.64
N ILE A 39 -37.41 4.31 53.71
CA ILE A 39 -38.67 3.95 53.04
C ILE A 39 -38.53 2.61 52.31
N PHE A 40 -37.41 2.37 51.61
CA PHE A 40 -37.17 1.10 50.93
C PHE A 40 -36.97 -0.04 51.92
N GLU A 41 -36.32 0.22 53.06
CA GLU A 41 -36.16 -0.78 54.14
C GLU A 41 -37.53 -1.18 54.74
N LEU A 42 -38.46 -0.22 54.89
CA LEU A 42 -39.83 -0.50 55.34
C LEU A 42 -40.61 -1.33 54.33
N LEU A 43 -40.50 -1.00 53.04
CA LEU A 43 -41.10 -1.79 51.96
C LEU A 43 -40.50 -3.20 51.89
N GLN A 44 -39.19 -3.32 52.11
CA GLN A 44 -38.49 -4.59 52.16
C GLN A 44 -39.00 -5.47 53.32
N ASN A 45 -39.18 -4.89 54.50
CA ASN A 45 -39.76 -5.60 55.64
C ASN A 45 -41.19 -6.06 55.35
N ALA A 46 -41.98 -5.24 54.65
CA ALA A 46 -43.31 -5.64 54.20
C ALA A 46 -43.23 -6.81 53.21
N GLU A 47 -42.34 -6.76 52.21
CA GLU A 47 -42.10 -7.86 51.27
C GLU A 47 -41.66 -9.16 52.00
N ASP A 48 -40.68 -9.09 52.90
CA ASP A 48 -40.15 -10.22 53.67
C ASP A 48 -41.23 -10.88 54.59
N THR A 49 -42.28 -10.14 54.93
CA THR A 49 -43.42 -10.64 55.72
C THR A 49 -44.57 -11.16 54.85
N GLY A 50 -44.41 -11.16 53.52
CA GLY A 50 -45.43 -11.57 52.57
C GLY A 50 -46.60 -10.58 52.45
N ALA A 51 -46.38 -9.30 52.73
CA ALA A 51 -47.40 -8.27 52.58
C ALA A 51 -47.80 -8.10 51.11
N THR A 52 -49.09 -7.89 50.85
CA THR A 52 -49.61 -7.54 49.51
C THR A 52 -49.85 -6.04 49.36
N GLU A 53 -50.05 -5.33 50.47
CA GLU A 53 -50.31 -3.90 50.51
C GLU A 53 -49.43 -3.18 51.55
N ALA A 54 -48.81 -2.08 51.12
CA ALA A 54 -48.07 -1.16 51.98
C ALA A 54 -48.66 0.26 51.89
N LEU A 55 -48.79 0.96 53.02
CA LEU A 55 -49.39 2.29 53.14
C LEU A 55 -48.49 3.23 53.93
N PHE A 56 -48.17 4.40 53.36
CA PHE A 56 -47.51 5.50 54.06
C PHE A 56 -48.49 6.66 54.30
N GLN A 57 -48.55 7.20 55.52
CA GLN A 57 -49.30 8.42 55.83
C GLN A 57 -48.33 9.44 56.43
N LEU A 58 -48.05 10.49 55.66
CA LEU A 58 -47.17 11.58 56.07
C LEU A 58 -48.00 12.78 56.52
N THR A 59 -47.79 13.18 57.78
CA THR A 59 -48.31 14.42 58.38
C THR A 59 -47.14 15.31 58.78
N LYS A 60 -47.41 16.59 59.09
CA LYS A 60 -46.38 17.56 59.50
C LYS A 60 -45.47 17.09 60.64
N ASP A 61 -45.99 16.24 61.53
CA ASP A 61 -45.32 15.87 62.77
C ASP A 61 -44.92 14.38 62.82
N SER A 62 -45.31 13.57 61.82
CA SER A 62 -45.05 12.12 61.85
C SER A 62 -45.17 11.44 60.48
N LEU A 63 -44.52 10.27 60.36
CA LEU A 63 -44.77 9.30 59.31
C LEU A 63 -45.37 8.02 59.93
N VAL A 64 -46.50 7.58 59.41
CA VAL A 64 -47.09 6.26 59.71
C VAL A 64 -46.85 5.34 58.53
N PHE A 65 -46.41 4.11 58.78
CA PHE A 65 -46.26 3.05 57.78
C PHE A 65 -47.06 1.82 58.21
N GLU A 66 -47.89 1.27 57.32
CA GLU A 66 -48.73 0.10 57.58
C GLU A 66 -48.60 -0.94 56.49
N HIS A 67 -48.60 -2.22 56.85
CA HIS A 67 -48.66 -3.32 55.89
C HIS A 67 -49.53 -4.48 56.41
N ASP A 68 -50.00 -5.31 55.50
CA ASP A 68 -50.88 -6.47 55.74
C ASP A 68 -50.14 -7.82 55.82
N GLY A 69 -48.80 -7.79 55.85
CA GLY A 69 -47.96 -8.98 56.02
C GLY A 69 -48.12 -9.63 57.41
N ARG A 70 -47.41 -10.75 57.62
CA ARG A 70 -47.49 -11.50 58.89
C ARG A 70 -47.18 -10.60 60.11
N SER A 71 -47.83 -10.91 61.23
CA SER A 71 -47.59 -10.20 62.51
C SER A 71 -46.16 -10.39 63.01
N PHE A 72 -45.71 -9.46 63.87
CA PHE A 72 -44.38 -9.49 64.49
C PHE A 72 -44.18 -10.74 65.34
N THR A 73 -43.05 -11.43 65.18
CA THR A 73 -42.65 -12.54 66.04
C THR A 73 -41.63 -12.10 67.08
N ASN A 74 -41.29 -13.00 68.00
CA ASN A 74 -40.24 -12.74 68.99
C ASN A 74 -38.88 -12.54 68.31
N GLU A 75 -38.61 -13.29 67.24
CA GLU A 75 -37.38 -13.20 66.45
C GLU A 75 -37.29 -11.86 65.72
N ASP A 76 -38.41 -11.33 65.20
CA ASP A 76 -38.43 -10.00 64.59
C ASP A 76 -38.12 -8.90 65.62
N LEU A 77 -38.64 -9.02 66.85
CA LEU A 77 -38.34 -8.10 67.95
C LEU A 77 -36.85 -8.14 68.32
N GLU A 78 -36.26 -9.33 68.44
CA GLU A 78 -34.84 -9.49 68.70
C GLU A 78 -33.98 -8.90 67.57
N GLY A 79 -34.36 -9.15 66.31
CA GLY A 79 -33.66 -8.67 65.13
C GLY A 79 -33.74 -7.15 64.95
N ILE A 80 -34.93 -6.55 65.08
CA ILE A 80 -35.11 -5.10 64.90
C ILE A 80 -34.46 -4.26 66.02
N THR A 81 -34.19 -4.87 67.18
CA THR A 81 -33.52 -4.22 68.32
C THR A 81 -32.01 -4.43 68.36
N ASP A 82 -31.43 -5.26 67.49
CA ASP A 82 -29.98 -5.52 67.45
C ASP A 82 -29.18 -4.42 66.71
N ILE A 83 -27.86 -4.39 66.92
CA ILE A 83 -26.86 -3.62 66.16
C ILE A 83 -25.59 -4.49 66.02
N GLY A 84 -25.43 -5.19 64.89
CA GLY A 84 -24.31 -6.10 64.65
C GLY A 84 -24.68 -7.19 63.64
N ASP A 85 -23.85 -8.25 63.54
CA ASP A 85 -24.18 -9.47 62.78
C ASP A 85 -25.57 -9.95 63.24
N GLY A 86 -26.58 -9.71 62.41
CA GLY A 86 -27.96 -9.99 62.77
C GLY A 86 -28.11 -11.45 63.15
N THR A 87 -29.16 -11.74 63.93
CA THR A 87 -29.63 -13.11 64.21
C THR A 87 -30.02 -13.91 62.95
N LYS A 88 -29.88 -13.30 61.75
CA LYS A 88 -30.10 -13.88 60.42
C LYS A 88 -28.80 -14.14 59.63
N SER A 89 -27.65 -14.21 60.30
CA SER A 89 -26.37 -14.58 59.66
C SER A 89 -26.38 -15.98 59.02
N ASP A 90 -27.29 -16.87 59.46
CA ASP A 90 -27.49 -18.22 58.91
C ASP A 90 -28.66 -18.31 57.90
N ASP A 91 -29.39 -17.21 57.61
CA ASP A 91 -30.55 -17.22 56.70
C ASP A 91 -30.34 -16.30 55.49
N ASP A 92 -29.61 -16.82 54.50
CA ASP A 92 -29.32 -16.16 53.22
C ASP A 92 -30.61 -15.76 52.45
N ASP A 93 -31.78 -16.27 52.82
CA ASP A 93 -33.07 -16.06 52.14
C ASP A 93 -33.84 -14.79 52.55
N THR A 94 -33.31 -13.94 53.43
CA THR A 94 -33.97 -12.65 53.77
C THR A 94 -33.25 -11.46 53.14
N ILE A 95 -34.00 -10.47 52.64
CA ILE A 95 -33.40 -9.32 51.94
C ILE A 95 -32.61 -8.43 52.94
N GLY A 96 -32.97 -8.48 54.24
CA GLY A 96 -32.42 -7.65 55.31
C GLY A 96 -31.30 -8.32 56.11
N GLN A 97 -30.12 -8.51 55.51
CA GLN A 97 -29.04 -9.31 56.12
C GLN A 97 -28.32 -8.64 57.31
N TYR A 98 -28.40 -7.31 57.48
CA TYR A 98 -27.54 -6.60 58.45
C TYR A 98 -28.24 -5.99 59.67
N GLY A 99 -29.58 -5.96 59.75
CA GLY A 99 -30.30 -5.35 60.90
C GLY A 99 -30.04 -3.84 61.12
N VAL A 100 -29.16 -3.21 60.32
CA VAL A 100 -28.79 -1.79 60.41
C VAL A 100 -29.74 -0.89 59.63
N GLY A 101 -30.41 -1.41 58.58
CA GLY A 101 -31.29 -0.63 57.69
C GLY A 101 -32.44 0.07 58.41
N PHE A 102 -33.11 -0.62 59.34
CA PHE A 102 -34.16 -0.01 60.15
C PHE A 102 -33.63 1.13 61.03
N LYS A 103 -32.35 1.13 61.43
CA LYS A 103 -31.80 2.17 62.31
C LYS A 103 -31.79 3.55 61.67
N ALA A 104 -31.87 3.64 60.35
CA ALA A 104 -32.00 4.91 59.63
C ALA A 104 -33.27 5.70 60.04
N VAL A 105 -34.32 5.04 60.55
CA VAL A 105 -35.53 5.73 61.05
C VAL A 105 -35.23 6.65 62.25
N PHE A 106 -34.16 6.36 63.00
CA PHE A 106 -33.80 7.17 64.17
C PHE A 106 -33.22 8.53 63.82
N ALA A 107 -32.86 8.78 62.55
CA ALA A 107 -32.58 10.12 62.05
C ALA A 107 -33.84 11.02 62.01
N TYR A 108 -35.03 10.42 62.11
CA TYR A 108 -36.33 11.10 62.08
C TYR A 108 -37.08 10.98 63.41
N SER A 109 -37.00 9.84 64.10
CA SER A 109 -37.72 9.58 65.35
C SER A 109 -36.84 8.98 66.45
N GLU A 110 -36.78 9.59 67.63
CA GLU A 110 -36.09 9.04 68.80
C GLU A 110 -36.85 7.87 69.43
N THR A 111 -38.15 7.77 69.16
CA THR A 111 -39.05 6.76 69.74
C THR A 111 -40.01 6.17 68.71
N PRO A 112 -39.52 5.38 67.73
CA PRO A 112 -40.40 4.67 66.81
C PRO A 112 -41.32 3.71 67.59
N HIS A 113 -42.61 3.75 67.27
CA HIS A 113 -43.62 2.85 67.82
C HIS A 113 -43.97 1.78 66.78
N VAL A 114 -44.09 0.53 67.22
CA VAL A 114 -44.52 -0.60 66.43
C VAL A 114 -45.76 -1.18 67.08
N TYR A 115 -46.84 -1.28 66.32
CA TYR A 115 -48.08 -1.93 66.72
C TYR A 115 -48.30 -3.13 65.81
N SER A 116 -48.49 -4.29 66.40
CA SER A 116 -48.81 -5.53 65.69
C SER A 116 -49.80 -6.33 66.56
N PRO A 117 -50.65 -7.20 65.98
CA PRO A 117 -51.63 -7.98 66.74
C PRO A 117 -51.02 -8.81 67.88
N THR A 118 -49.78 -9.28 67.68
CA THR A 118 -49.04 -10.14 68.60
C THR A 118 -48.19 -9.36 69.60
N LEU A 119 -47.49 -8.31 69.16
CA LEU A 119 -46.52 -7.55 69.94
C LEU A 119 -46.60 -6.05 69.60
N SER A 120 -46.86 -5.21 70.60
CA SER A 120 -46.80 -3.75 70.48
C SER A 120 -45.73 -3.19 71.41
N PHE A 121 -44.79 -2.42 70.86
CA PHE A 121 -43.67 -1.85 71.61
C PHE A 121 -43.17 -0.56 70.96
N ARG A 122 -42.50 0.27 71.74
CA ARG A 122 -41.69 1.40 71.24
C ARG A 122 -40.22 1.10 71.45
N ILE A 123 -39.36 1.54 70.55
CA ILE A 123 -37.92 1.43 70.72
C ILE A 123 -37.37 2.80 71.12
N SER A 124 -36.43 2.86 72.05
CA SER A 124 -35.68 4.08 72.38
C SER A 124 -34.20 3.79 72.51
N ASP A 125 -33.36 4.83 72.44
CA ASP A 125 -31.89 4.68 72.49
C ASP A 125 -31.37 3.65 71.46
N LEU A 126 -31.98 3.61 70.25
CA LEU A 126 -31.71 2.71 69.11
C LEU A 126 -32.06 1.22 69.30
N VAL A 127 -32.00 0.70 70.53
CA VAL A 127 -32.03 -0.75 70.81
C VAL A 127 -32.95 -1.18 71.95
N LEU A 128 -33.49 -0.26 72.76
CA LEU A 128 -34.26 -0.63 73.95
C LEU A 128 -35.77 -0.67 73.66
N PRO A 129 -36.41 -1.85 73.64
CA PRO A 129 -37.86 -1.95 73.49
C PRO A 129 -38.60 -1.72 74.81
N PHE A 130 -39.77 -1.09 74.74
CA PHE A 130 -40.71 -0.89 75.84
C PHE A 130 -42.11 -1.25 75.39
N SER A 131 -42.79 -2.11 76.15
CA SER A 131 -44.17 -2.51 75.86
C SER A 131 -45.09 -1.28 75.87
N ILE A 132 -45.99 -1.22 74.89
CA ILE A 132 -47.03 -0.19 74.78
C ILE A 132 -48.40 -0.87 74.61
N PRO A 133 -49.51 -0.19 74.97
CA PRO A 133 -50.84 -0.73 74.76
C PRO A 133 -51.09 -1.04 73.28
N ASN A 134 -51.68 -2.20 73.00
CA ASN A 134 -52.11 -2.57 71.63
C ASN A 134 -53.10 -1.54 71.07
N ASP A 135 -52.97 -1.22 69.79
CA ASP A 135 -53.93 -0.39 69.08
C ASP A 135 -54.92 -1.28 68.31
N LEU A 136 -56.10 -1.51 68.89
CA LEU A 136 -57.15 -2.33 68.27
C LEU A 136 -57.65 -1.77 66.92
N LYS A 137 -57.33 -0.51 66.58
CA LYS A 137 -57.76 0.12 65.32
C LYS A 137 -56.98 -0.38 64.11
N ILE A 138 -55.84 -1.06 64.30
CA ILE A 138 -55.01 -1.56 63.18
C ILE A 138 -55.56 -2.85 62.56
N GLY A 139 -56.51 -3.53 63.24
CA GLY A 139 -56.96 -4.85 62.83
C GLY A 139 -55.81 -5.86 62.87
N ASP A 140 -55.65 -6.61 61.77
CA ASP A 140 -54.58 -7.61 61.61
C ASP A 140 -53.27 -7.03 61.01
N ARG A 141 -53.23 -5.71 60.72
CA ARG A 141 -52.08 -5.06 60.10
C ARG A 141 -50.96 -4.79 61.11
N THR A 142 -49.74 -4.64 60.61
CA THR A 142 -48.61 -4.09 61.37
C THR A 142 -48.44 -2.61 61.03
N ARG A 143 -48.36 -1.76 62.06
CA ARG A 143 -48.23 -0.30 61.97
C ARG A 143 -46.96 0.19 62.66
N PHE A 144 -46.16 0.95 61.93
CA PHE A 144 -45.05 1.74 62.46
C PHE A 144 -45.46 3.21 62.55
N VAL A 145 -45.11 3.88 63.64
CA VAL A 145 -45.33 5.32 63.83
C VAL A 145 -43.99 5.98 64.17
N PHE A 146 -43.54 6.86 63.29
CA PHE A 146 -42.32 7.64 63.42
C PHE A 146 -42.68 9.10 63.70
N GLU A 147 -42.73 9.48 64.98
CA GLU A 147 -42.91 10.88 65.38
C GLU A 147 -41.62 11.67 65.05
N PHE A 148 -41.74 12.84 64.45
CA PHE A 148 -40.61 13.71 64.10
C PHE A 148 -40.06 14.46 65.33
N ASN A 149 -39.61 13.70 66.32
CA ASN A 149 -39.21 14.19 67.64
C ASN A 149 -37.67 14.18 67.85
N ASN A 150 -36.89 13.93 66.80
CA ASN A 150 -35.43 13.98 66.89
C ASN A 150 -34.91 15.41 66.99
N ALA A 151 -34.25 15.76 68.10
CA ALA A 151 -33.74 17.10 68.36
C ALA A 151 -32.69 17.60 67.35
N LYS A 152 -32.07 16.70 66.55
CA LYS A 152 -31.10 17.04 65.51
C LYS A 152 -31.73 17.43 64.17
N LYS A 153 -33.03 17.14 63.97
CA LYS A 153 -33.74 17.37 62.70
C LYS A 153 -35.13 17.94 62.99
N SER A 154 -35.42 19.15 62.49
CA SER A 154 -36.73 19.77 62.74
C SER A 154 -37.86 18.98 62.06
N PRO A 155 -39.09 18.98 62.60
CA PRO A 155 -40.24 18.33 61.97
C PRO A 155 -40.47 18.77 60.51
N GLU A 156 -40.25 20.05 60.21
CA GLU A 156 -40.42 20.59 58.86
C GLU A 156 -39.39 20.01 57.88
N LEU A 157 -38.14 19.88 58.30
CA LEU A 157 -37.09 19.28 57.46
C LEU A 157 -37.32 17.77 57.28
N ALA A 158 -37.70 17.06 58.35
CA ALA A 158 -38.08 15.66 58.31
C ALA A 158 -39.24 15.41 57.33
N HIS A 159 -40.29 16.24 57.41
CA HIS A 159 -41.44 16.18 56.52
C HIS A 159 -41.05 16.40 55.05
N GLU A 160 -40.30 17.46 54.74
CA GLU A 160 -39.92 17.76 53.35
C GLU A 160 -39.01 16.69 52.74
N GLU A 161 -38.08 16.09 53.52
CA GLU A 161 -37.25 14.97 53.06
C GLU A 161 -38.09 13.73 52.72
N VAL A 162 -38.99 13.31 53.62
CA VAL A 162 -39.84 12.12 53.43
C VAL A 162 -40.84 12.35 52.29
N LYS A 163 -41.44 13.54 52.23
CA LYS A 163 -42.30 13.97 51.11
C LYS A 163 -41.57 13.88 49.78
N GLY A 164 -40.35 14.40 49.72
CA GLY A 164 -39.51 14.34 48.53
C GLY A 164 -39.24 12.91 48.07
N ALA A 165 -38.96 12.00 49.01
CA ALA A 165 -38.72 10.60 48.69
C ALA A 165 -39.99 9.86 48.21
N LEU A 166 -41.13 10.04 48.88
CA LEU A 166 -42.41 9.44 48.47
C LEU A 166 -42.90 9.98 47.12
N GLU A 167 -42.76 11.28 46.84
CA GLU A 167 -43.15 11.85 45.55
C GLU A 167 -42.27 11.35 44.40
N LYS A 168 -40.98 11.13 44.66
CA LYS A 168 -40.00 10.63 43.68
C LYS A 168 -40.00 9.11 43.51
N LEU A 169 -40.76 8.36 44.32
CA LEU A 169 -40.79 6.89 44.25
C LEU A 169 -41.05 6.41 42.81
N PRO A 170 -40.09 5.73 42.17
CA PRO A 170 -40.25 5.25 40.79
C PRO A 170 -41.42 4.28 40.68
N SER A 171 -42.14 4.29 39.55
CA SER A 171 -43.18 3.27 39.32
C SER A 171 -42.58 1.86 39.32
N THR A 172 -41.34 1.69 38.84
CA THR A 172 -40.62 0.41 38.81
C THR A 172 -40.23 -0.13 40.19
N THR A 173 -40.45 0.61 41.28
CA THR A 173 -40.20 0.14 42.67
C THR A 173 -40.87 -1.20 42.97
N ILE A 174 -42.06 -1.43 42.42
CA ILE A 174 -42.84 -2.65 42.64
C ILE A 174 -42.53 -3.76 41.61
N LEU A 175 -41.74 -3.48 40.57
CA LEU A 175 -41.65 -4.31 39.37
C LEU A 175 -41.15 -5.73 39.65
N PHE A 176 -40.16 -5.86 40.54
CA PHE A 176 -39.49 -7.12 40.84
C PHE A 176 -39.92 -7.74 42.18
N LEU A 177 -40.84 -7.10 42.89
CA LEU A 177 -41.44 -7.64 44.10
C LEU A 177 -42.40 -8.79 43.75
N ARG A 178 -42.46 -9.78 44.63
CA ARG A 178 -43.22 -11.02 44.47
C ARG A 178 -44.52 -11.00 45.27
N SER A 179 -44.50 -10.37 46.45
CA SER A 179 -45.64 -10.32 47.37
C SER A 179 -46.36 -8.98 47.30
N LEU A 180 -45.64 -7.86 47.36
CA LEU A 180 -46.25 -6.54 47.31
C LEU A 180 -46.86 -6.24 45.93
N GLU A 181 -48.18 -6.08 45.92
CA GLU A 181 -48.97 -5.73 44.74
C GLU A 181 -49.41 -4.26 44.75
N LYS A 182 -49.44 -3.62 45.92
CA LYS A 182 -49.86 -2.22 46.08
C LYS A 182 -49.00 -1.46 47.09
N ILE A 183 -48.53 -0.28 46.68
CA ILE A 183 -47.86 0.71 47.55
C ILE A 183 -48.65 2.01 47.48
N GLU A 184 -49.29 2.39 48.57
CA GLU A 184 -50.09 3.60 48.70
C GLU A 184 -49.39 4.62 49.62
N TRP A 185 -49.52 5.91 49.32
CA TRP A 185 -49.07 6.96 50.22
C TRP A 185 -49.98 8.19 50.20
N SER A 186 -50.15 8.81 51.36
CA SER A 186 -50.91 10.04 51.55
C SER A 186 -50.02 11.11 52.18
N ILE A 187 -49.88 12.26 51.51
CA ILE A 187 -49.11 13.40 51.99
C ILE A 187 -50.07 14.55 52.26
N ASP A 188 -50.19 14.95 53.53
CA ASP A 188 -51.10 16.02 53.97
C ASP A 188 -52.54 15.86 53.42
N GLY A 189 -53.03 14.62 53.38
CA GLY A 189 -54.37 14.25 52.90
C GLY A 189 -54.49 14.04 51.39
N LYS A 190 -53.40 14.13 50.62
CA LYS A 190 -53.38 13.86 49.17
C LYS A 190 -52.76 12.50 48.89
N GLY A 191 -53.58 11.57 48.39
CA GLY A 191 -53.18 10.19 48.08
C GLY A 191 -52.57 9.99 46.69
N ALA A 192 -51.59 9.10 46.62
CA ALA A 192 -51.07 8.48 45.41
C ALA A 192 -50.76 7.00 45.68
N GLU A 193 -50.72 6.20 44.63
CA GLU A 193 -50.47 4.76 44.73
C GLU A 193 -49.71 4.24 43.50
N ILE A 194 -49.02 3.14 43.70
CA ILE A 194 -48.43 2.29 42.68
C ILE A 194 -49.01 0.89 42.83
N THR A 195 -49.54 0.32 41.76
CA THR A 195 -50.07 -1.05 41.74
C THR A 195 -49.41 -1.89 40.66
N GLN A 196 -49.21 -3.18 40.97
CA GLN A 196 -48.72 -4.20 40.07
C GLN A 196 -49.88 -5.13 39.68
N ASN A 197 -50.32 -5.06 38.43
CA ASN A 197 -51.35 -5.94 37.88
C ASN A 197 -50.70 -7.08 37.07
N ARG A 198 -50.84 -8.32 37.54
CA ARG A 198 -50.31 -9.50 36.84
C ARG A 198 -51.37 -10.12 35.91
N TYR A 199 -51.14 -10.02 34.59
CA TYR A 199 -52.05 -10.58 33.58
C TYR A 199 -51.75 -12.04 33.22
N SER A 200 -50.48 -12.43 33.33
CA SER A 200 -49.98 -13.80 33.21
C SER A 200 -48.70 -13.96 34.04
N ASP A 201 -48.12 -15.15 34.07
CA ASP A 201 -46.85 -15.42 34.75
C ASP A 201 -45.72 -14.47 34.32
N ARG A 202 -45.81 -13.94 33.10
CA ARG A 202 -44.76 -13.11 32.48
C ARG A 202 -45.20 -11.70 32.14
N HIS A 203 -46.49 -11.40 32.03
CA HIS A 203 -46.97 -10.08 31.65
C HIS A 203 -47.50 -9.32 32.87
N ILE A 204 -46.86 -8.20 33.18
CA ILE A 204 -47.22 -7.32 34.29
C ILE A 204 -47.48 -5.91 33.76
N GLU A 205 -48.50 -5.26 34.30
CA GLU A 205 -48.70 -3.82 34.19
C GLU A 205 -48.40 -3.15 35.53
N VAL A 206 -47.61 -2.07 35.50
CA VAL A 206 -47.38 -1.20 36.64
C VAL A 206 -48.14 0.10 36.41
N LEU A 207 -49.03 0.43 37.34
CA LEU A 207 -49.84 1.64 37.31
C LEU A 207 -49.40 2.59 38.41
N LYS A 208 -49.22 3.87 38.07
CA LYS A 208 -49.09 4.96 39.06
C LYS A 208 -50.32 5.84 38.99
N SER A 209 -50.97 6.07 40.13
CA SER A 209 -52.22 6.83 40.23
C SER A 209 -52.09 7.91 41.31
N LYS A 210 -52.77 9.07 41.14
CA LYS A 210 -52.83 10.16 42.13
C LYS A 210 -54.23 10.74 42.18
N GLY A 211 -54.85 10.73 43.35
CA GLY A 211 -56.24 11.16 43.54
C GLY A 211 -57.24 10.40 42.65
N GLY A 212 -57.03 9.10 42.43
CA GLY A 212 -57.85 8.26 41.56
C GLY A 212 -57.65 8.45 40.05
N ARG A 213 -56.75 9.37 39.64
CA ARG A 213 -56.38 9.58 38.23
C ARG A 213 -55.11 8.80 37.89
N LYS A 214 -55.17 7.98 36.83
CA LYS A 214 -54.02 7.30 36.25
C LYS A 214 -52.99 8.31 35.73
N ILE A 215 -51.77 8.29 36.28
CA ILE A 215 -50.62 9.10 35.86
C ILE A 215 -49.83 8.37 34.78
N SER A 216 -49.49 7.09 35.03
CA SER A 216 -48.73 6.28 34.09
C SER A 216 -49.20 4.82 34.07
N SER A 217 -48.94 4.17 32.94
CA SER A 217 -49.16 2.75 32.66
C SER A 217 -47.93 2.22 31.95
N SER A 218 -47.25 1.26 32.54
CA SER A 218 -46.09 0.63 31.91
C SER A 218 -46.29 -0.88 31.93
N HIS A 219 -46.13 -1.51 30.77
CA HIS A 219 -46.27 -2.95 30.63
C HIS A 219 -44.90 -3.59 30.48
N TYR A 220 -44.72 -4.74 31.09
CA TYR A 220 -43.45 -5.46 31.13
C TYR A 220 -43.65 -6.94 30.85
N LEU A 221 -42.72 -7.51 30.09
CA LEU A 221 -42.55 -8.94 29.95
C LEU A 221 -41.38 -9.40 30.82
N ILE A 222 -41.69 -10.13 31.90
CA ILE A 222 -40.76 -10.53 32.95
C ILE A 222 -40.48 -12.03 32.88
N PHE A 223 -39.20 -12.38 32.96
CA PHE A 223 -38.70 -13.74 33.06
C PHE A 223 -37.96 -13.86 34.39
N SER A 224 -38.41 -14.75 35.27
CA SER A 224 -37.85 -14.91 36.62
C SER A 224 -37.48 -16.35 36.91
N GLU A 225 -36.42 -16.55 37.69
CA GLU A 225 -35.93 -17.85 38.12
C GLU A 225 -35.39 -17.80 39.55
N LEU A 226 -35.50 -18.90 40.27
CA LEU A 226 -34.95 -19.04 41.63
C LEU A 226 -33.42 -18.99 41.56
N VAL A 227 -32.79 -18.18 42.41
CA VAL A 227 -31.33 -18.09 42.47
C VAL A 227 -30.73 -19.38 43.01
N ASN A 228 -29.70 -19.89 42.35
CA ASN A 228 -29.02 -21.11 42.80
C ASN A 228 -28.48 -20.95 44.21
N GLY A 229 -28.85 -21.87 45.11
CA GLY A 229 -28.45 -21.84 46.52
C GLY A 229 -29.43 -21.13 47.46
N TYR A 230 -30.40 -20.39 46.93
CA TYR A 230 -31.46 -19.72 47.69
C TYR A 230 -32.78 -20.51 47.60
N LYS A 231 -33.63 -20.42 48.62
CA LYS A 231 -34.98 -21.04 48.63
C LYS A 231 -36.06 -20.08 48.18
N GLN A 232 -35.86 -18.77 48.36
CA GLN A 232 -36.91 -17.76 48.10
C GLN A 232 -36.49 -16.68 47.10
N HIS A 233 -35.20 -16.31 47.06
CA HIS A 233 -34.75 -15.22 46.19
C HIS A 233 -34.79 -15.61 44.72
N HIS A 234 -35.30 -14.69 43.91
CA HIS A 234 -35.35 -14.84 42.46
C HIS A 234 -34.49 -13.77 41.79
N MET A 235 -34.01 -14.11 40.61
CA MET A 235 -33.51 -13.14 39.65
C MET A 235 -34.49 -13.00 38.51
N ALA A 236 -34.47 -11.85 37.85
CA ALA A 236 -35.38 -11.56 36.77
C ALA A 236 -34.82 -10.62 35.71
N VAL A 237 -35.35 -10.76 34.51
CA VAL A 237 -35.14 -9.87 33.37
C VAL A 237 -36.50 -9.35 32.94
N ALA A 238 -36.62 -8.03 32.77
CA ALA A 238 -37.87 -7.40 32.34
C ALA A 238 -37.68 -6.57 31.07
N TYR A 239 -38.47 -6.87 30.04
CA TYR A 239 -38.52 -6.12 28.79
C TYR A 239 -39.75 -5.20 28.77
N GLU A 240 -39.59 -3.95 28.37
CA GLU A 240 -40.70 -3.01 28.23
C GLU A 240 -41.59 -3.35 27.02
N LEU A 241 -42.90 -3.17 27.18
CA LEU A 241 -43.92 -3.36 26.17
C LEU A 241 -44.61 -2.03 25.87
N ASP A 242 -44.86 -1.77 24.59
CA ASP A 242 -45.66 -0.65 24.11
C ASP A 242 -46.77 -1.14 23.17
N PHE A 243 -47.86 -0.38 23.07
CA PHE A 243 -48.98 -0.71 22.20
C PHE A 243 -48.59 -0.56 20.73
N LEU A 244 -49.14 -1.44 19.89
CA LEU A 244 -49.01 -1.29 18.44
C LEU A 244 -49.81 -0.05 17.97
N PRO A 245 -49.33 0.74 16.98
CA PRO A 245 -49.98 1.98 16.55
C PRO A 245 -51.45 1.83 16.09
N LYS A 246 -51.86 0.61 15.73
CA LYS A 246 -53.22 0.27 15.25
C LYS A 246 -54.10 -0.42 16.30
N SER A 247 -53.67 -0.54 17.56
CA SER A 247 -54.55 -1.08 18.59
C SER A 247 -55.62 -0.04 18.93
N GLU A 248 -56.82 -0.21 18.39
CA GLU A 248 -57.98 0.68 18.64
C GLU A 248 -58.38 0.74 20.13
N LEU A 249 -57.88 -0.17 20.97
CA LEU A 249 -58.36 -0.38 22.32
C LEU A 249 -57.75 0.54 23.39
N GLY A 250 -56.65 1.24 23.12
CA GLY A 250 -55.98 2.15 24.10
C GLY A 250 -55.67 1.54 25.48
N SER A 251 -55.82 0.22 25.62
CA SER A 251 -55.76 -0.54 26.86
C SER A 251 -55.55 -2.02 26.54
N TYR A 252 -54.89 -2.74 27.46
CA TYR A 252 -54.58 -4.15 27.28
C TYR A 252 -55.85 -5.02 27.37
N THR A 253 -55.98 -5.97 26.46
CA THR A 253 -57.11 -6.91 26.42
C THR A 253 -56.65 -8.35 26.46
N LYS A 254 -57.00 -9.06 27.53
CA LYS A 254 -56.55 -10.45 27.80
C LYS A 254 -56.93 -11.47 26.72
N SER A 255 -58.03 -11.25 25.98
CA SER A 255 -58.48 -12.15 24.91
C SER A 255 -57.70 -12.04 23.60
N THR A 256 -56.90 -10.98 23.42
CA THR A 256 -56.10 -10.77 22.20
C THR A 256 -54.67 -11.29 22.41
N PRO A 257 -54.07 -12.05 21.48
CA PRO A 257 -52.67 -12.46 21.60
C PRO A 257 -51.72 -11.27 21.75
N LEU A 258 -50.71 -11.37 22.63
CA LEU A 258 -49.85 -10.26 23.00
C LEU A 258 -49.18 -9.60 21.78
N ALA A 259 -48.59 -10.39 20.88
CA ALA A 259 -47.95 -9.90 19.65
C ALA A 259 -48.88 -9.21 18.63
N LYS A 260 -50.21 -9.33 18.79
CA LYS A 260 -51.20 -8.62 17.94
C LYS A 260 -51.61 -7.26 18.48
N GLN A 261 -51.24 -6.92 19.72
CA GLN A 261 -51.61 -5.66 20.37
C GLN A 261 -50.42 -4.89 20.96
N MET A 262 -49.31 -5.56 21.25
CA MET A 262 -48.12 -4.95 21.84
C MET A 262 -46.84 -5.40 21.14
N LYS A 263 -45.79 -4.59 21.27
CA LYS A 263 -44.43 -4.87 20.83
C LYS A 263 -43.44 -4.58 21.95
N LEU A 264 -42.28 -5.23 21.88
CA LEU A 264 -41.17 -4.93 22.78
C LEU A 264 -40.50 -3.60 22.38
N VAL A 265 -40.12 -2.82 23.37
CA VAL A 265 -39.42 -1.54 23.19
C VAL A 265 -38.19 -1.47 24.10
N ALA A 266 -37.21 -0.65 23.70
CA ALA A 266 -35.98 -0.48 24.45
C ALA A 266 -36.24 0.34 25.73
N ALA A 267 -35.89 -0.21 26.89
CA ALA A 267 -35.79 0.56 28.12
C ALA A 267 -34.64 1.58 27.98
N SER A 268 -34.90 2.84 28.38
CA SER A 268 -33.94 3.94 28.21
C SER A 268 -33.87 4.84 29.44
N PRO A 269 -32.90 4.63 30.35
CA PRO A 269 -31.96 3.50 30.41
C PRO A 269 -32.61 2.21 30.98
N GLY A 270 -32.05 1.05 30.64
CA GLY A 270 -32.33 -0.18 31.39
C GLY A 270 -31.86 -0.05 32.84
N GLN A 271 -32.70 -0.47 33.78
CA GLN A 271 -32.42 -0.35 35.22
C GLN A 271 -31.88 -1.65 35.79
N VAL A 272 -31.02 -1.54 36.80
CA VAL A 272 -30.57 -2.70 37.58
C VAL A 272 -31.16 -2.57 38.98
N ALA A 273 -31.74 -3.65 39.49
CA ALA A 273 -32.46 -3.65 40.75
C ALA A 273 -31.93 -4.73 41.71
N ILE A 274 -31.83 -4.35 42.98
CA ILE A 274 -31.60 -5.24 44.12
C ILE A 274 -32.91 -5.22 44.91
N PHE A 275 -33.90 -5.91 44.37
CA PHE A 275 -35.35 -5.83 44.69
C PHE A 275 -35.95 -4.48 44.29
N PHE A 276 -35.30 -3.39 44.67
CA PHE A 276 -35.60 -2.01 44.27
C PHE A 276 -34.53 -1.47 43.29
N PRO A 277 -34.85 -0.45 42.48
CA PRO A 277 -33.88 0.15 41.56
C PRO A 277 -32.63 0.68 42.26
N ALA A 278 -31.44 0.24 41.81
CA ALA A 278 -30.15 0.80 42.20
C ALA A 278 -29.85 2.03 41.32
N GLU A 279 -30.27 3.22 41.77
CA GLU A 279 -30.33 4.44 40.94
C GLU A 279 -29.00 4.89 40.31
N LYS A 280 -27.86 4.51 40.90
CA LYS A 280 -26.51 4.83 40.41
C LYS A 280 -25.86 3.69 39.63
N GLU A 281 -26.52 2.54 39.52
CA GLU A 281 -26.03 1.42 38.71
C GLU A 281 -26.51 1.53 37.26
N THR A 282 -25.58 1.41 36.32
CA THR A 282 -25.89 1.46 34.89
C THR A 282 -25.32 0.25 34.17
N SER A 283 -26.19 -0.65 33.69
CA SER A 283 -25.79 -1.78 32.85
C SER A 283 -25.61 -1.40 31.37
N ASN A 284 -26.18 -0.27 30.94
CA ASN A 284 -26.31 0.15 29.54
C ASN A 284 -27.11 -0.80 28.62
N LEU A 285 -27.64 -1.88 29.18
CA LEU A 285 -28.61 -2.76 28.53
C LEU A 285 -29.94 -2.02 28.28
N LYS A 286 -30.71 -2.50 27.31
CA LYS A 286 -32.01 -1.90 26.92
C LYS A 286 -33.21 -2.64 27.53
N PHE A 287 -32.98 -3.34 28.63
CA PHE A 287 -33.98 -4.04 29.44
C PHE A 287 -33.54 -4.01 30.91
N HIS A 288 -34.47 -4.26 31.83
CA HIS A 288 -34.20 -4.21 33.26
C HIS A 288 -33.69 -5.56 33.77
N LEU A 289 -32.82 -5.49 34.77
CA LEU A 289 -32.23 -6.64 35.45
C LEU A 289 -32.54 -6.58 36.94
N HIS A 290 -32.75 -7.76 37.54
CA HIS A 290 -32.84 -7.93 38.97
C HIS A 290 -32.13 -9.20 39.40
N ALA A 291 -31.31 -9.10 40.44
CA ALA A 291 -30.82 -10.24 41.21
C ALA A 291 -30.54 -9.77 42.66
N PRO A 292 -30.42 -10.69 43.63
CA PRO A 292 -30.02 -10.38 45.00
C PRO A 292 -28.51 -10.07 45.08
N PHE A 293 -28.04 -9.08 44.32
CA PHE A 293 -26.65 -8.66 44.34
C PHE A 293 -26.27 -8.09 45.70
N VAL A 294 -24.99 -8.21 46.05
CA VAL A 294 -24.42 -7.51 47.21
C VAL A 294 -24.41 -6.00 46.91
N PRO A 295 -25.19 -5.17 47.64
CA PRO A 295 -25.23 -3.74 47.40
C PRO A 295 -24.01 -3.01 47.99
N GLU A 296 -23.73 -1.81 47.51
CA GLU A 296 -22.92 -0.85 48.27
C GLU A 296 -23.64 -0.40 49.56
N LEU A 297 -22.93 0.24 50.50
CA LEU A 297 -23.54 0.74 51.75
C LEU A 297 -24.74 1.67 51.51
N SER A 298 -24.70 2.47 50.44
CA SER A 298 -25.81 3.36 50.04
C SER A 298 -26.98 2.63 49.36
N ARG A 299 -26.79 1.36 48.97
CA ARG A 299 -27.66 0.55 48.09
C ARG A 299 -27.96 1.18 46.73
N ALA A 300 -27.34 2.30 46.39
CA ALA A 300 -27.56 2.98 45.11
C ALA A 300 -26.85 2.29 43.94
N SER A 301 -25.89 1.39 44.20
CA SER A 301 -25.18 0.58 43.19
C SER A 301 -24.79 -0.78 43.77
N ILE A 302 -24.28 -1.66 42.91
CA ILE A 302 -23.82 -3.00 43.24
C ILE A 302 -22.34 -2.95 43.64
N LYS A 303 -21.98 -3.64 44.72
CA LYS A 303 -20.59 -3.77 45.14
C LYS A 303 -19.81 -4.62 44.14
N ASP A 304 -18.61 -4.17 43.80
CA ASP A 304 -17.68 -4.95 42.98
C ASP A 304 -17.02 -6.06 43.82
N THR A 305 -17.51 -7.29 43.66
CA THR A 305 -17.11 -8.46 44.46
C THR A 305 -17.42 -9.76 43.71
N GLU A 306 -16.52 -10.74 43.80
CA GLU A 306 -16.63 -12.03 43.09
C GLU A 306 -17.89 -12.84 43.49
N VAL A 307 -18.47 -12.54 44.66
CA VAL A 307 -19.75 -13.12 45.13
C VAL A 307 -20.90 -12.87 44.15
N ASN A 308 -20.85 -11.79 43.38
CA ASN A 308 -21.87 -11.46 42.38
C ASN A 308 -21.68 -12.19 41.04
N ASP A 309 -20.51 -12.79 40.77
CA ASP A 309 -20.21 -13.41 39.47
C ASP A 309 -21.16 -14.56 39.12
N PRO A 310 -21.50 -15.49 40.04
CA PRO A 310 -22.50 -16.52 39.77
C PRO A 310 -23.88 -15.97 39.43
N LEU A 311 -24.25 -14.79 39.97
CA LEU A 311 -25.53 -14.14 39.69
C LEU A 311 -25.56 -13.60 38.25
N PHE A 312 -24.47 -13.00 37.77
CA PHE A 312 -24.37 -12.55 36.38
C PHE A 312 -24.42 -13.73 35.39
N LEU A 313 -23.76 -14.83 35.71
CA LEU A 313 -23.82 -16.05 34.90
C LEU A 313 -25.23 -16.63 34.84
N GLN A 314 -25.92 -16.76 35.97
CA GLN A 314 -27.29 -17.28 35.97
C GLN A 314 -28.27 -16.29 35.30
N LEU A 315 -28.08 -14.97 35.45
CA LEU A 315 -28.85 -13.98 34.71
C LEU A 315 -28.68 -14.15 33.19
N SER A 316 -27.47 -14.46 32.72
CA SER A 316 -27.22 -14.74 31.31
C SER A 316 -28.07 -15.91 30.80
N ASP A 317 -28.25 -16.97 31.61
CA ASP A 317 -29.10 -18.10 31.25
C ASP A 317 -30.60 -17.75 31.25
N VAL A 318 -31.03 -16.87 32.16
CA VAL A 318 -32.41 -16.32 32.14
C VAL A 318 -32.64 -15.54 30.84
N VAL A 319 -31.67 -14.71 30.43
CA VAL A 319 -31.73 -13.97 29.15
C VAL A 319 -31.82 -14.95 27.97
N LYS A 320 -30.97 -15.99 27.90
CA LYS A 320 -31.04 -17.01 26.83
C LYS A 320 -32.43 -17.64 26.71
N ARG A 321 -32.98 -18.11 27.84
CA ARG A 321 -34.31 -18.75 27.88
C ARG A 321 -35.41 -17.77 27.48
N SER A 322 -35.28 -16.50 27.85
CA SER A 322 -36.23 -15.46 27.48
C SER A 322 -36.34 -15.29 25.96
N LEU A 323 -35.25 -15.45 25.19
CA LEU A 323 -35.27 -15.33 23.72
C LEU A 323 -36.20 -16.36 23.08
N HIS A 324 -36.13 -17.61 23.53
CA HIS A 324 -36.99 -18.70 23.05
C HIS A 324 -38.46 -18.45 23.38
N ASP A 325 -38.72 -17.91 24.56
CA ASP A 325 -40.08 -17.61 24.99
C ASP A 325 -40.66 -16.38 24.28
N ILE A 326 -39.85 -15.34 24.05
CA ILE A 326 -40.19 -14.19 23.20
C ILE A 326 -40.48 -14.65 21.77
N LYS A 327 -39.74 -15.63 21.24
CA LYS A 327 -40.04 -16.27 19.96
C LYS A 327 -41.40 -16.97 19.98
N LYS A 328 -41.68 -17.81 20.98
CA LYS A 328 -42.97 -18.53 21.12
C LYS A 328 -44.16 -17.56 21.24
N LEU A 329 -43.96 -16.41 21.86
CA LEU A 329 -44.98 -15.36 21.99
C LEU A 329 -45.20 -14.57 20.67
N GLY A 330 -44.38 -14.80 19.64
CA GLY A 330 -44.44 -14.06 18.37
C GLY A 330 -43.88 -12.63 18.48
N LEU A 331 -43.11 -12.34 19.53
CA LEU A 331 -42.54 -11.03 19.82
C LEU A 331 -41.08 -10.87 19.36
N LEU A 332 -40.42 -11.98 18.96
CA LEU A 332 -39.07 -11.97 18.38
C LEU A 332 -39.10 -11.45 16.94
N ALA A 333 -39.40 -10.17 16.79
CA ALA A 333 -39.48 -9.48 15.51
C ALA A 333 -38.19 -8.68 15.24
N ARG A 334 -38.09 -8.10 14.04
CA ARG A 334 -36.96 -7.25 13.64
C ARG A 334 -36.62 -6.17 14.66
N ASP A 335 -37.63 -5.45 15.14
CA ASP A 335 -37.44 -4.31 16.05
C ASP A 335 -36.88 -4.74 17.40
N PHE A 336 -37.11 -6.00 17.81
CA PHE A 336 -36.54 -6.54 19.05
C PHE A 336 -35.01 -6.66 18.98
N LEU A 337 -34.43 -6.83 17.78
CA LEU A 337 -32.97 -6.87 17.62
C LEU A 337 -32.30 -5.57 18.05
N ALA A 338 -33.01 -4.44 18.04
CA ALA A 338 -32.47 -3.16 18.52
C ALA A 338 -32.34 -3.09 20.06
N ILE A 339 -33.03 -4.00 20.77
CA ILE A 339 -33.05 -4.10 22.24
C ILE A 339 -31.92 -5.01 22.73
N LEU A 340 -31.47 -5.95 21.90
CA LEU A 340 -30.39 -6.87 22.25
C LEU A 340 -29.05 -6.13 22.36
N PRO A 341 -28.19 -6.56 23.31
CA PRO A 341 -26.86 -5.97 23.47
C PRO A 341 -25.98 -6.33 22.27
N ASN A 342 -25.14 -5.39 21.86
CA ASN A 342 -24.19 -5.55 20.76
C ASN A 342 -22.85 -4.89 21.12
N SER A 343 -21.80 -5.17 20.35
CA SER A 343 -20.42 -4.72 20.54
C SER A 343 -20.24 -3.20 20.52
N SER A 344 -21.20 -2.46 19.92
CA SER A 344 -21.17 -0.99 19.91
C SER A 344 -21.69 -0.37 21.22
N ASP A 345 -22.31 -1.17 22.09
CA ASP A 345 -22.76 -0.71 23.41
C ASP A 345 -21.59 -0.61 24.40
N GLN A 346 -21.58 0.46 25.19
CA GLN A 346 -20.61 0.63 26.28
C GLN A 346 -21.04 -0.17 27.52
N ILE A 347 -21.06 -1.49 27.43
CA ILE A 347 -21.50 -2.37 28.53
C ILE A 347 -20.32 -2.66 29.48
N PRO A 348 -20.48 -2.47 30.80
CA PRO A 348 -19.43 -2.81 31.77
C PRO A 348 -19.10 -4.31 31.77
N GLU A 349 -17.83 -4.64 32.03
CA GLU A 349 -17.28 -6.01 31.96
C GLU A 349 -18.08 -7.05 32.76
N LYS A 350 -18.58 -6.70 33.95
CA LYS A 350 -19.42 -7.58 34.78
C LYS A 350 -20.72 -8.05 34.10
N TYR A 351 -21.21 -7.33 33.09
CA TYR A 351 -22.39 -7.71 32.30
C TYR A 351 -22.04 -8.42 30.98
N GLN A 352 -20.76 -8.55 30.63
CA GLN A 352 -20.30 -9.20 29.40
C GLN A 352 -20.84 -10.63 29.22
N PRO A 353 -20.96 -11.47 30.28
CA PRO A 353 -21.54 -12.81 30.13
C PRO A 353 -22.95 -12.82 29.51
N ILE A 354 -23.73 -11.75 29.69
CA ILE A 354 -25.06 -11.61 29.10
C ILE A 354 -24.98 -11.40 27.58
N ILE A 355 -23.99 -10.64 27.10
CA ILE A 355 -23.79 -10.41 25.66
C ILE A 355 -23.36 -11.71 25.00
N ASP A 356 -22.34 -12.35 25.56
CA ASP A 356 -21.78 -13.61 25.04
C ASP A 356 -22.86 -14.69 24.97
N ALA A 357 -23.70 -14.75 26.01
CA ALA A 357 -24.88 -15.60 26.06
C ALA A 357 -25.87 -15.33 24.92
N VAL A 358 -26.22 -14.07 24.67
CA VAL A 358 -27.16 -13.69 23.59
C VAL A 358 -26.58 -14.02 22.21
N ILE A 359 -25.33 -13.64 21.94
CA ILE A 359 -24.66 -13.89 20.65
C ILE A 359 -24.56 -15.38 20.39
N THR A 360 -24.05 -16.14 21.36
CA THR A 360 -23.93 -17.60 21.24
C THR A 360 -25.30 -18.21 20.95
N GLU A 361 -26.31 -17.91 21.76
CA GLU A 361 -27.64 -18.49 21.63
C GLU A 361 -28.28 -18.18 20.26
N MET A 362 -28.10 -16.97 19.74
CA MET A 362 -28.58 -16.55 18.41
C MET A 362 -27.80 -17.20 17.26
N ASN A 363 -26.51 -17.46 17.45
CA ASN A 363 -25.67 -18.15 16.47
C ASN A 363 -26.00 -19.64 16.37
N GLU A 364 -26.34 -20.31 17.48
CA GLU A 364 -26.57 -21.77 17.50
C GLU A 364 -28.02 -22.17 17.25
N ASN A 365 -28.98 -21.33 17.66
CA ASN A 365 -30.40 -21.69 17.65
C ASN A 365 -31.21 -20.82 16.70
N SER A 366 -32.34 -21.36 16.23
CA SER A 366 -33.29 -20.65 15.35
C SER A 366 -33.95 -19.46 16.07
N LEU A 367 -33.24 -18.35 16.24
CA LEU A 367 -33.69 -17.14 16.93
C LEU A 367 -33.46 -15.87 16.11
N THR A 368 -32.59 -15.91 15.11
CA THR A 368 -32.32 -14.76 14.25
C THR A 368 -33.42 -14.62 13.18
N PRO A 369 -34.18 -13.51 13.13
CA PRO A 369 -35.20 -13.30 12.10
C PRO A 369 -34.61 -13.39 10.69
N ASN A 370 -35.31 -14.09 9.80
CA ASN A 370 -34.90 -14.28 8.42
C ASN A 370 -35.78 -13.48 7.43
N TYR A 371 -35.35 -13.37 6.17
CA TYR A 371 -36.04 -12.61 5.13
C TYR A 371 -37.42 -13.17 4.78
N ALA A 372 -37.61 -14.49 4.95
CA ALA A 372 -38.88 -15.20 4.74
C ALA A 372 -39.87 -15.05 5.91
N ARG A 373 -39.62 -14.13 6.85
CA ARG A 373 -40.45 -13.86 8.05
C ARG A 373 -40.52 -15.03 9.04
N GLY A 374 -39.53 -15.92 9.03
CA GLY A 374 -39.27 -16.94 10.04
C GLY A 374 -38.01 -16.62 10.85
N HIS A 375 -37.39 -17.66 11.42
CA HIS A 375 -36.13 -17.56 12.18
C HIS A 375 -35.16 -18.67 11.79
N GLY A 376 -33.86 -18.36 11.77
CA GLY A 376 -32.77 -19.31 11.56
C GLY A 376 -31.67 -19.13 12.61
N ALA A 377 -30.77 -20.11 12.70
CA ALA A 377 -29.54 -19.94 13.47
C ALA A 377 -28.62 -18.99 12.70
N ALA A 378 -27.99 -18.02 13.34
CA ALA A 378 -27.27 -16.98 12.59
C ALA A 378 -26.18 -17.57 11.68
N ARG A 379 -25.50 -18.64 12.13
CA ARG A 379 -24.49 -19.37 11.35
C ARG A 379 -25.00 -19.99 10.05
N THR A 380 -26.31 -20.24 9.96
CA THR A 380 -26.97 -20.82 8.77
C THR A 380 -27.63 -19.74 7.91
N LEU A 381 -27.42 -18.46 8.21
CA LEU A 381 -27.99 -17.34 7.47
C LEU A 381 -26.92 -16.64 6.65
N ILE A 382 -27.37 -16.04 5.55
CA ILE A 382 -26.54 -15.20 4.68
C ILE A 382 -27.11 -13.78 4.69
N GLN A 383 -26.26 -12.77 4.76
CA GLN A 383 -26.60 -11.36 4.63
C GLN A 383 -26.14 -10.82 3.28
N ALA A 384 -27.00 -10.06 2.60
CA ALA A 384 -26.66 -9.46 1.31
C ALA A 384 -27.49 -8.20 1.05
N LYS A 385 -27.10 -7.45 0.01
CA LYS A 385 -27.93 -6.35 -0.52
C LYS A 385 -29.32 -6.85 -0.90
N SER A 386 -30.32 -5.99 -0.81
CA SER A 386 -31.70 -6.33 -1.16
C SER A 386 -31.88 -6.80 -2.60
N SER A 387 -31.02 -6.34 -3.52
CA SER A 387 -31.01 -6.79 -4.93
C SER A 387 -30.69 -8.28 -5.05
N LEU A 388 -29.65 -8.76 -4.37
CA LEU A 388 -29.31 -10.19 -4.33
C LEU A 388 -30.41 -11.05 -3.69
N LYS A 389 -31.02 -10.56 -2.59
CA LYS A 389 -32.15 -11.25 -1.95
C LYS A 389 -33.41 -11.32 -2.80
N GLN A 390 -33.57 -10.41 -3.76
CA GLN A 390 -34.67 -10.45 -4.74
C GLN A 390 -34.35 -11.39 -5.90
N LEU A 391 -33.08 -11.46 -6.29
CA LEU A 391 -32.60 -12.31 -7.38
C LEU A 391 -32.60 -13.80 -7.00
N LEU A 392 -32.17 -14.13 -5.78
CA LEU A 392 -31.98 -15.50 -5.33
C LEU A 392 -32.99 -15.86 -4.24
N SER A 393 -33.78 -16.90 -4.51
CA SER A 393 -34.68 -17.49 -3.52
C SER A 393 -33.92 -18.28 -2.46
N SER A 394 -34.59 -18.63 -1.36
CA SER A 394 -34.00 -19.55 -0.36
C SER A 394 -33.74 -20.95 -0.94
N ASP A 395 -34.48 -21.37 -1.97
CA ASP A 395 -34.17 -22.63 -2.65
C ASP A 395 -32.91 -22.50 -3.50
N ASP A 396 -32.62 -21.34 -4.08
CA ASP A 396 -31.38 -21.08 -4.81
C ASP A 396 -30.15 -21.18 -3.91
N LEU A 397 -30.24 -20.66 -2.69
CA LEU A 397 -29.15 -20.73 -1.73
C LEU A 397 -28.70 -22.15 -1.41
N LYS A 398 -29.59 -23.15 -1.53
CA LYS A 398 -29.25 -24.57 -1.34
C LYS A 398 -28.35 -25.11 -2.46
N TYR A 399 -28.49 -24.59 -3.68
CA TYR A 399 -27.63 -24.96 -4.81
C TYR A 399 -26.29 -24.24 -4.75
N LEU A 400 -26.29 -23.03 -4.21
CA LEU A 400 -25.13 -22.14 -4.20
C LEU A 400 -24.20 -22.39 -2.99
N SER A 401 -24.71 -22.91 -1.88
CA SER A 401 -23.90 -23.12 -0.66
C SER A 401 -23.26 -24.53 -0.63
N PRO A 402 -22.01 -24.68 -0.15
CA PRO A 402 -21.34 -25.98 -0.05
C PRO A 402 -22.14 -27.02 0.75
N LYS A 403 -22.01 -28.31 0.39
CA LYS A 403 -22.54 -29.42 1.19
C LYS A 403 -22.01 -29.30 2.61
N GLU A 404 -22.89 -29.51 3.59
CA GLU A 404 -22.61 -29.46 5.03
C GLU A 404 -22.55 -28.05 5.68
N ASP A 405 -22.61 -26.96 4.91
CA ASP A 405 -22.56 -25.59 5.46
C ASP A 405 -23.90 -25.16 6.10
N GLY A 406 -25.01 -25.78 5.70
CA GLY A 406 -26.36 -25.51 6.26
C GLY A 406 -26.94 -24.13 5.93
N ARG A 407 -26.20 -23.28 5.23
CA ARG A 407 -26.63 -21.94 4.81
C ARG A 407 -27.60 -22.03 3.65
N ASN A 408 -28.87 -21.71 3.92
CA ASN A 408 -29.95 -21.89 2.94
C ASN A 408 -31.00 -20.77 3.01
N SER A 409 -30.73 -19.73 3.79
CA SER A 409 -31.72 -18.70 4.10
C SER A 409 -31.08 -17.34 4.26
N TRP A 410 -31.76 -16.30 3.74
CA TRP A 410 -31.34 -14.93 3.93
C TRP A 410 -31.67 -14.44 5.34
N ALA A 411 -30.71 -13.80 6.01
CA ALA A 411 -30.96 -12.99 7.20
C ALA A 411 -31.95 -11.85 6.89
N ILE A 412 -32.61 -11.33 7.92
CA ILE A 412 -33.49 -10.17 7.74
C ILE A 412 -32.73 -8.96 7.17
N GLY A 413 -33.38 -8.20 6.28
CA GLY A 413 -32.80 -7.00 5.69
C GLY A 413 -32.71 -5.85 6.70
N VAL A 414 -31.66 -5.04 6.56
CA VAL A 414 -31.44 -3.82 7.34
C VAL A 414 -31.83 -2.61 6.49
N ASN A 415 -32.74 -1.77 6.99
CA ASN A 415 -33.17 -0.56 6.24
C ASN A 415 -32.14 0.58 6.31
N GLN A 416 -31.32 0.62 7.36
CA GLN A 416 -30.35 1.68 7.61
C GLN A 416 -29.04 1.06 8.08
N LYS A 417 -27.99 1.23 7.26
CA LYS A 417 -26.63 0.84 7.60
C LYS A 417 -26.17 1.59 8.85
N ASN A 418 -25.38 0.94 9.71
CA ASN A 418 -24.93 1.43 11.02
C ASN A 418 -26.07 1.70 12.03
N SER A 419 -27.26 1.11 11.82
CA SER A 419 -28.28 1.07 12.86
C SER A 419 -27.93 0.04 13.94
N ARG A 420 -28.51 0.13 15.14
CA ARG A 420 -28.30 -0.90 16.19
C ARG A 420 -28.61 -2.32 15.72
N ILE A 421 -29.62 -2.46 14.86
CA ILE A 421 -29.97 -3.76 14.27
C ILE A 421 -28.84 -4.26 13.36
N ASP A 422 -28.25 -3.36 12.58
CA ASP A 422 -27.09 -3.66 11.73
C ASP A 422 -25.90 -4.11 12.58
N SER A 423 -25.58 -3.33 13.62
CA SER A 423 -24.48 -3.63 14.55
C SER A 423 -24.68 -4.97 15.24
N PHE A 424 -25.89 -5.24 15.75
CA PHE A 424 -26.19 -6.52 16.37
C PHE A 424 -26.08 -7.68 15.38
N LEU A 425 -26.61 -7.55 14.15
CA LEU A 425 -26.48 -8.61 13.14
C LEU A 425 -25.02 -8.83 12.71
N SER A 426 -24.18 -7.79 12.74
CA SER A 426 -22.75 -7.86 12.43
C SER A 426 -21.93 -8.58 13.51
N ASP A 427 -22.44 -8.64 14.74
CA ASP A 427 -21.81 -9.38 15.84
C ASP A 427 -22.15 -10.88 15.81
N LEU A 428 -23.10 -11.28 14.97
CA LEU A 428 -23.48 -12.68 14.79
C LEU A 428 -22.65 -13.32 13.68
N ASP A 429 -22.56 -14.65 13.70
CA ASP A 429 -21.80 -15.43 12.71
C ASP A 429 -22.56 -15.58 11.37
N ILE A 430 -23.15 -14.48 10.87
CA ILE A 430 -23.89 -14.47 9.60
C ILE A 430 -22.88 -14.28 8.45
N GLU A 431 -22.92 -15.15 7.46
CA GLU A 431 -22.06 -14.98 6.28
C GLU A 431 -22.52 -13.76 5.46
N GLU A 432 -21.60 -12.89 5.07
CA GLU A 432 -21.91 -11.80 4.15
C GLU A 432 -21.64 -12.25 2.71
N TRP A 433 -22.63 -12.03 1.84
CA TRP A 433 -22.47 -12.12 0.39
C TRP A 433 -22.56 -10.74 -0.24
N SER A 434 -21.41 -10.28 -0.68
CA SER A 434 -21.25 -9.17 -1.60
C SER A 434 -21.59 -9.59 -3.04
N LEU A 435 -21.80 -8.60 -3.90
CA LEU A 435 -21.92 -8.85 -5.34
C LEU A 435 -20.60 -9.33 -5.97
N GLU A 436 -19.47 -9.04 -5.34
CA GLU A 436 -18.16 -9.55 -5.77
C GLU A 436 -18.04 -11.04 -5.54
N GLU A 437 -18.33 -11.50 -4.31
CA GLU A 437 -18.34 -12.93 -3.97
C GLU A 437 -19.34 -13.68 -4.84
N PHE A 438 -20.51 -13.10 -5.09
CA PHE A 438 -21.49 -13.66 -6.02
C PHE A 438 -20.97 -13.74 -7.47
N GLY A 439 -20.26 -12.71 -7.95
CA GLY A 439 -19.66 -12.69 -9.29
C GLY A 439 -18.51 -13.69 -9.44
N ASN A 440 -17.64 -13.78 -8.44
CA ASN A 440 -16.55 -14.76 -8.37
C ASN A 440 -17.09 -16.18 -8.35
N PHE A 441 -18.11 -16.43 -7.53
CA PHE A 441 -18.82 -17.69 -7.51
C PHE A 441 -19.33 -18.07 -8.91
N PHE A 442 -19.99 -17.13 -9.61
CA PHE A 442 -20.49 -17.35 -10.97
C PHE A 442 -19.37 -17.68 -11.96
N TRP A 443 -18.25 -16.98 -11.88
CA TRP A 443 -17.09 -17.22 -12.73
C TRP A 443 -16.43 -18.57 -12.45
N GLU A 444 -16.13 -18.88 -11.18
CA GLU A 444 -15.52 -20.15 -10.76
C GLU A 444 -16.36 -21.34 -11.24
N ARG A 445 -17.68 -21.28 -11.06
CA ARG A 445 -18.59 -22.37 -11.44
C ARG A 445 -18.83 -22.52 -12.93
N SER A 446 -18.72 -21.43 -13.70
CA SER A 446 -18.88 -21.51 -15.15
C SER A 446 -17.60 -21.94 -15.87
N THR A 447 -16.45 -21.88 -15.20
CA THR A 447 -15.14 -22.17 -15.83
C THR A 447 -14.48 -23.45 -15.35
N SER A 448 -14.93 -24.02 -14.22
CA SER A 448 -14.43 -25.28 -13.67
C SER A 448 -15.10 -26.48 -14.37
N GLY A 449 -14.33 -27.56 -14.64
CA GLY A 449 -14.83 -28.74 -15.34
C GLY A 449 -15.77 -29.60 -14.50
N ASP A 450 -16.83 -30.13 -15.12
CA ASP A 450 -17.97 -30.82 -14.48
C ASP A 450 -17.65 -31.99 -13.52
N GLU A 451 -16.46 -32.59 -13.58
CA GLU A 451 -16.18 -33.88 -12.91
C GLU A 451 -15.79 -33.81 -11.42
N GLU A 452 -15.18 -32.71 -10.92
CA GLU A 452 -14.78 -32.59 -9.49
C GLU A 452 -15.89 -31.95 -8.61
N GLU A 453 -16.89 -31.28 -9.19
CA GLU A 453 -17.78 -30.36 -8.46
C GLU A 453 -19.12 -30.95 -7.97
N VAL A 454 -19.67 -31.98 -8.64
CA VAL A 454 -20.97 -32.59 -8.27
C VAL A 454 -20.92 -33.22 -6.86
N GLU A 455 -19.73 -33.56 -6.37
CA GLU A 455 -19.54 -34.09 -5.03
C GLU A 455 -19.66 -33.02 -3.92
N CYS A 456 -19.51 -31.73 -4.21
CA CYS A 456 -19.39 -30.67 -3.19
C CYS A 456 -20.67 -29.83 -2.93
N PHE A 457 -21.72 -29.90 -3.75
CA PHE A 457 -22.95 -29.06 -3.61
C PHE A 457 -24.26 -29.88 -3.64
N GLU A 458 -25.25 -29.54 -2.78
CA GLU A 458 -26.46 -30.37 -2.59
C GLU A 458 -27.36 -30.47 -3.84
N GLY A 459 -27.20 -29.57 -4.82
CA GLY A 459 -28.15 -29.34 -5.90
C GLY A 459 -27.79 -29.85 -7.31
N GLY A 460 -26.67 -30.56 -7.52
CA GLY A 460 -26.22 -30.97 -8.85
C GLY A 460 -25.31 -29.94 -9.53
N SER A 461 -25.17 -30.01 -10.85
CA SER A 461 -24.25 -29.14 -11.62
C SER A 461 -24.76 -27.70 -11.74
N PHE A 462 -23.83 -26.74 -11.94
CA PHE A 462 -24.16 -25.32 -12.10
C PHE A 462 -25.14 -25.06 -13.25
N TYR A 463 -24.97 -25.76 -14.38
CA TYR A 463 -25.85 -25.63 -15.55
C TYR A 463 -27.24 -26.26 -15.35
N GLU A 464 -27.36 -27.34 -14.56
CA GLU A 464 -28.68 -27.86 -14.16
C GLU A 464 -29.47 -26.82 -13.38
N TRP A 465 -28.82 -26.11 -12.45
CA TRP A 465 -29.45 -25.01 -11.72
C TRP A 465 -29.84 -23.83 -12.64
N LEU A 466 -28.96 -23.40 -13.55
CA LEU A 466 -29.27 -22.35 -14.52
C LEU A 466 -30.44 -22.73 -15.44
N ASN A 467 -30.56 -24.00 -15.83
CA ASN A 467 -31.65 -24.49 -16.67
C ASN A 467 -33.03 -24.42 -16.00
N LEU A 468 -33.09 -24.38 -14.66
CA LEU A 468 -34.34 -24.15 -13.92
C LEU A 468 -34.81 -22.68 -13.98
N LYS A 469 -33.99 -21.76 -14.51
CA LYS A 469 -34.28 -20.33 -14.59
C LYS A 469 -34.94 -19.95 -15.91
N ASP A 470 -35.89 -19.03 -15.82
CA ASP A 470 -36.56 -18.43 -16.98
C ASP A 470 -35.81 -17.18 -17.47
N ASP A 471 -36.16 -16.71 -18.67
CA ASP A 471 -35.47 -15.58 -19.28
C ASP A 471 -35.70 -14.25 -18.53
N ALA A 472 -36.79 -14.16 -17.76
CA ALA A 472 -37.07 -13.01 -16.90
C ALA A 472 -36.09 -12.95 -15.71
N TRP A 473 -35.71 -14.10 -15.17
CA TRP A 473 -34.67 -14.21 -14.15
C TRP A 473 -33.30 -13.80 -14.71
N PHE A 474 -32.92 -14.25 -15.92
CA PHE A 474 -31.66 -13.82 -16.55
C PHE A 474 -31.62 -12.31 -16.77
N GLN A 475 -32.73 -11.70 -17.17
CA GLN A 475 -32.81 -10.24 -17.27
C GLN A 475 -32.60 -9.55 -15.91
N LEU A 476 -33.20 -10.09 -14.85
CA LEU A 476 -33.03 -9.57 -13.49
C LEU A 476 -31.58 -9.73 -13.02
N LEU A 477 -30.93 -10.85 -13.33
CA LEU A 477 -29.50 -11.07 -13.08
C LEU A 477 -28.65 -9.99 -13.77
N TYR A 478 -28.81 -9.83 -15.09
CA TYR A 478 -28.01 -8.88 -15.87
C TYR A 478 -28.21 -7.43 -15.39
N SER A 479 -29.46 -7.03 -15.18
CA SER A 479 -29.74 -5.68 -14.66
C SER A 479 -29.23 -5.45 -13.23
N THR A 480 -29.21 -6.48 -12.39
CA THR A 480 -28.66 -6.40 -11.03
C THR A 480 -27.15 -6.24 -11.04
N LEU A 481 -26.45 -7.00 -11.89
CA LEU A 481 -25.00 -6.90 -12.05
C LEU A 481 -24.58 -5.54 -12.62
N GLU A 482 -25.34 -4.99 -13.57
CA GLU A 482 -25.07 -3.66 -14.13
C GLU A 482 -25.30 -2.52 -13.15
N LYS A 483 -26.39 -2.58 -12.37
CA LYS A 483 -26.76 -1.51 -11.45
C LYS A 483 -25.69 -1.21 -10.40
N ASP A 484 -24.89 -2.21 -10.04
CA ASP A 484 -23.81 -2.11 -9.06
C ASP A 484 -22.41 -2.22 -9.71
N ALA A 485 -22.33 -2.15 -11.06
CA ALA A 485 -21.10 -2.33 -11.85
C ALA A 485 -19.99 -1.31 -11.55
N ASP A 486 -20.32 -0.10 -11.09
CA ASP A 486 -19.34 0.94 -10.76
C ASP A 486 -18.56 0.64 -9.47
N SER A 487 -19.00 -0.35 -8.67
CA SER A 487 -18.37 -0.65 -7.40
C SER A 487 -17.24 -1.69 -7.46
N TRP A 488 -17.11 -2.44 -8.58
CA TRP A 488 -16.14 -3.55 -8.71
C TRP A 488 -15.80 -3.87 -10.19
N ASN A 489 -14.65 -4.50 -10.45
CA ASN A 489 -14.27 -5.01 -11.79
C ASN A 489 -15.04 -6.31 -12.17
N VAL A 490 -16.35 -6.37 -11.93
CA VAL A 490 -17.20 -7.54 -12.28
C VAL A 490 -17.03 -7.93 -13.75
N HIS A 491 -16.81 -6.94 -14.63
CA HIS A 491 -16.58 -7.14 -16.06
C HIS A 491 -15.33 -7.96 -16.36
N TYR A 492 -14.29 -7.86 -15.53
CA TYR A 492 -13.03 -8.56 -15.77
C TYR A 492 -13.17 -10.08 -15.61
N TRP A 493 -13.97 -10.55 -14.66
CA TRP A 493 -14.18 -11.99 -14.48
C TRP A 493 -15.30 -12.50 -15.37
N LEU A 494 -16.42 -11.78 -15.47
CA LEU A 494 -17.59 -12.29 -16.20
C LEU A 494 -17.49 -12.26 -17.73
N HIS A 495 -16.54 -11.53 -18.33
CA HIS A 495 -16.44 -11.46 -19.81
C HIS A 495 -16.16 -12.81 -20.48
N ASP A 496 -15.35 -13.66 -19.84
CA ASP A 496 -14.97 -14.99 -20.33
C ASP A 496 -15.83 -16.11 -19.70
N ALA A 497 -16.71 -15.79 -18.75
CA ALA A 497 -17.57 -16.75 -18.08
C ALA A 497 -18.69 -17.25 -19.03
N PRO A 498 -18.81 -18.56 -19.30
CA PRO A 498 -19.88 -19.09 -20.13
C PRO A 498 -21.20 -19.25 -19.35
N PHE A 499 -21.91 -18.13 -19.13
CA PHE A 499 -23.22 -18.11 -18.45
C PHE A 499 -24.32 -17.37 -19.22
N LEU A 500 -24.02 -16.77 -20.38
CA LEU A 500 -25.03 -16.08 -21.18
C LEU A 500 -25.90 -17.08 -21.93
N ARG A 501 -27.21 -17.07 -21.69
CA ARG A 501 -28.15 -17.95 -22.39
C ARG A 501 -28.28 -17.55 -23.87
N LEU A 502 -28.00 -18.51 -24.74
CA LEU A 502 -28.08 -18.41 -26.20
C LEU A 502 -29.48 -18.80 -26.73
N GLN A 503 -29.79 -18.42 -27.97
CA GLN A 503 -31.07 -18.75 -28.62
C GLN A 503 -31.33 -20.26 -28.71
N ASN A 504 -30.28 -21.06 -28.90
CA ASN A 504 -30.35 -22.52 -28.96
C ASN A 504 -30.44 -23.20 -27.58
N GLY A 505 -30.51 -22.42 -26.49
CA GLY A 505 -30.58 -22.91 -25.12
C GLY A 505 -29.23 -23.27 -24.49
N ALA A 506 -28.12 -23.19 -25.23
CA ALA A 506 -26.78 -23.35 -24.69
C ALA A 506 -26.31 -22.07 -23.95
N TYR A 507 -25.12 -22.13 -23.37
CA TYR A 507 -24.48 -21.00 -22.68
C TYR A 507 -23.18 -20.62 -23.38
N GLY A 508 -22.91 -19.32 -23.50
CA GLY A 508 -21.71 -18.79 -24.14
C GLY A 508 -21.04 -17.70 -23.31
N ALA A 509 -19.75 -17.48 -23.56
CA ALA A 509 -18.99 -16.36 -23.00
C ALA A 509 -19.30 -15.07 -23.76
N ALA A 510 -19.31 -13.93 -23.07
CA ALA A 510 -19.74 -12.66 -23.67
C ALA A 510 -18.91 -12.25 -24.90
N VAL A 511 -17.60 -12.51 -24.87
CA VAL A 511 -16.66 -12.21 -25.97
C VAL A 511 -16.94 -12.98 -27.27
N GLU A 512 -17.62 -14.12 -27.18
CA GLU A 512 -18.00 -14.99 -28.31
C GLU A 512 -19.43 -14.76 -28.78
N CYS A 513 -20.23 -14.02 -28.01
CA CYS A 513 -21.65 -13.85 -28.24
C CYS A 513 -21.97 -12.58 -29.03
N PHE A 514 -23.07 -12.63 -29.78
CA PHE A 514 -23.57 -11.50 -30.56
C PHE A 514 -25.03 -11.18 -30.25
N PHE A 515 -25.41 -9.92 -30.43
CA PHE A 515 -26.81 -9.53 -30.38
C PHE A 515 -27.56 -10.13 -31.58
N PRO A 516 -28.80 -10.59 -31.40
CA PRO A 516 -29.63 -11.05 -32.52
C PRO A 516 -30.04 -9.87 -33.42
N GLU A 517 -30.10 -10.11 -34.73
CA GLU A 517 -30.62 -9.15 -35.72
C GLU A 517 -32.16 -9.14 -35.74
N ASP A 518 -32.77 -8.07 -36.24
CA ASP A 518 -34.24 -7.92 -36.33
C ASP A 518 -34.93 -9.03 -37.14
N ASN A 519 -34.19 -9.78 -37.95
CA ASN A 519 -34.66 -10.99 -38.62
C ASN A 519 -34.27 -12.23 -37.80
N ASN A 520 -35.28 -12.88 -37.21
CA ASN A 520 -35.22 -14.16 -36.49
C ASN A 520 -34.79 -15.37 -37.37
N GLY A 521 -33.73 -15.25 -38.17
CA GLY A 521 -33.09 -16.37 -38.82
C GLY A 521 -32.17 -17.07 -37.83
N GLU A 522 -32.34 -18.39 -37.65
CA GLU A 522 -31.36 -19.24 -36.97
C GLU A 522 -30.09 -19.26 -37.82
N ASP A 523 -29.13 -18.38 -37.50
CA ASP A 523 -27.78 -18.42 -38.06
C ASP A 523 -26.87 -19.11 -37.05
N ASP A 524 -26.73 -20.43 -37.19
CA ASP A 524 -25.92 -21.32 -36.33
C ASP A 524 -24.42 -20.97 -36.35
N LEU A 525 -23.96 -20.06 -37.22
CA LEU A 525 -22.55 -19.68 -37.36
C LEU A 525 -22.08 -18.68 -36.30
N PHE A 526 -23.00 -17.90 -35.71
CA PHE A 526 -22.67 -16.90 -34.68
C PHE A 526 -23.48 -17.15 -33.40
N PRO A 527 -22.86 -17.40 -32.24
CA PRO A 527 -23.58 -17.58 -30.97
C PRO A 527 -24.42 -16.35 -30.61
N ARG A 528 -25.73 -16.37 -30.88
CA ARG A 528 -26.64 -15.25 -30.58
C ARG A 528 -27.24 -15.39 -29.19
N ILE A 529 -27.23 -14.32 -28.40
CA ILE A 529 -27.93 -14.30 -27.11
C ILE A 529 -29.44 -14.46 -27.30
N ALA A 530 -30.11 -15.14 -26.38
CA ALA A 530 -31.56 -15.24 -26.38
C ALA A 530 -32.19 -13.85 -26.18
N LEU A 531 -32.90 -13.32 -27.18
CA LEU A 531 -33.45 -11.96 -27.16
C LEU A 531 -34.39 -11.72 -25.96
N SER A 532 -35.11 -12.75 -25.54
CA SER A 532 -35.97 -12.73 -24.35
C SER A 532 -35.20 -12.39 -23.07
N THR A 533 -33.91 -12.73 -22.94
CA THR A 533 -33.12 -12.44 -21.72
C THR A 533 -32.82 -10.94 -21.52
N ILE A 534 -33.00 -10.12 -22.56
CA ILE A 534 -32.91 -8.65 -22.47
C ILE A 534 -34.25 -7.95 -22.69
N THR A 535 -35.21 -8.61 -23.34
CA THR A 535 -36.53 -8.03 -23.67
C THR A 535 -37.68 -8.46 -22.76
N SER A 536 -37.49 -9.48 -21.92
CA SER A 536 -38.52 -9.97 -20.97
C SER A 536 -39.04 -8.86 -20.05
N GLY A 537 -40.20 -9.04 -19.44
CA GLY A 537 -40.75 -8.10 -18.45
C GLY A 537 -41.23 -6.75 -19.01
N GLY A 538 -41.89 -5.96 -18.15
CA GLY A 538 -42.44 -4.63 -18.49
C GLY A 538 -41.57 -3.44 -18.05
N ASN A 539 -40.47 -3.67 -17.34
CA ASN A 539 -39.65 -2.61 -16.75
C ASN A 539 -38.59 -2.11 -17.75
N ALA A 540 -38.75 -0.89 -18.25
CA ALA A 540 -37.86 -0.29 -19.25
C ALA A 540 -36.42 -0.07 -18.72
N GLU A 541 -36.25 0.20 -17.43
CA GLU A 541 -34.93 0.41 -16.82
C GLU A 541 -34.15 -0.90 -16.74
N GLN A 542 -34.79 -2.01 -16.35
CA GLN A 542 -34.15 -3.32 -16.32
C GLN A 542 -33.73 -3.80 -17.71
N LYS A 543 -34.56 -3.58 -18.74
CA LYS A 543 -34.21 -3.89 -20.14
C LYS A 543 -32.96 -3.14 -20.59
N LYS A 544 -32.92 -1.84 -20.27
CA LYS A 544 -31.79 -0.98 -20.59
C LYS A 544 -30.51 -1.47 -19.90
N LEU A 545 -30.54 -1.66 -18.58
CA LEU A 545 -29.39 -2.12 -17.79
C LEU A 545 -28.91 -3.51 -18.21
N ALA A 546 -29.83 -4.44 -18.50
CA ALA A 546 -29.46 -5.76 -18.98
C ALA A 546 -28.69 -5.68 -20.31
N ARG A 547 -29.12 -4.83 -21.25
CA ARG A 547 -28.40 -4.62 -22.51
C ARG A 547 -27.04 -3.94 -22.29
N GLU A 548 -26.99 -2.89 -21.46
CA GLU A 548 -25.76 -2.17 -21.13
C GLU A 548 -24.70 -3.10 -20.51
N LEU A 549 -25.10 -4.06 -19.68
CA LEU A 549 -24.19 -5.09 -19.16
C LEU A 549 -23.56 -5.89 -20.30
N LEU A 550 -24.39 -6.46 -21.18
CA LEU A 550 -23.94 -7.36 -22.22
C LEU A 550 -22.99 -6.65 -23.20
N GLU A 551 -23.31 -5.40 -23.57
CA GLU A 551 -22.41 -4.54 -24.36
C GLU A 551 -21.06 -4.35 -23.65
N ARG A 552 -21.07 -4.14 -22.34
CA ARG A 552 -19.85 -3.95 -21.54
C ARG A 552 -19.03 -5.23 -21.36
N LEU A 553 -19.69 -6.39 -21.25
CA LEU A 553 -19.02 -7.70 -21.18
C LEU A 553 -18.43 -8.14 -22.53
N GLY A 554 -18.81 -7.51 -23.64
CA GLY A 554 -18.22 -7.76 -24.96
C GLY A 554 -19.16 -8.34 -26.01
N VAL A 555 -20.46 -8.49 -25.68
CA VAL A 555 -21.47 -8.87 -26.66
C VAL A 555 -21.62 -7.74 -27.68
N ARG A 556 -21.55 -8.06 -28.96
CA ARG A 556 -21.52 -7.08 -30.05
C ARG A 556 -22.44 -7.44 -31.21
N GLU A 557 -22.61 -6.52 -32.14
CA GLU A 557 -23.25 -6.82 -33.43
C GLU A 557 -22.22 -7.46 -34.38
N VAL A 558 -22.67 -8.24 -35.35
CA VAL A 558 -21.78 -8.88 -36.34
C VAL A 558 -21.27 -7.81 -37.32
N GLY A 559 -19.96 -7.54 -37.29
CA GLY A 559 -19.31 -6.54 -38.14
C GLY A 559 -18.69 -7.10 -39.42
N GLU A 560 -18.19 -6.19 -40.27
CA GLU A 560 -17.52 -6.53 -41.55
C GLU A 560 -16.25 -7.39 -41.35
N LEU A 561 -15.56 -7.24 -40.22
CA LEU A 561 -14.37 -8.02 -39.87
C LEU A 561 -14.72 -9.49 -39.65
N GLU A 562 -15.76 -9.78 -38.86
CA GLU A 562 -16.23 -11.14 -38.60
C GLU A 562 -16.66 -11.84 -39.91
N GLN A 563 -17.34 -11.11 -40.80
CA GLN A 563 -17.73 -11.63 -42.12
C GLN A 563 -16.53 -11.93 -43.03
N ILE A 564 -15.49 -11.08 -43.03
CA ILE A 564 -14.26 -11.32 -43.81
C ILE A 564 -13.50 -12.53 -43.26
N LYS A 565 -13.41 -12.70 -41.94
CA LYS A 565 -12.78 -13.88 -41.34
C LYS A 565 -13.44 -15.18 -41.77
N LEU A 566 -14.78 -15.21 -41.80
CA LEU A 566 -15.52 -16.37 -42.30
C LEU A 566 -15.14 -16.69 -43.76
N ILE A 567 -15.11 -15.69 -44.64
CA ILE A 567 -14.68 -15.86 -46.04
C ILE A 567 -13.25 -16.42 -46.12
N LEU A 568 -12.34 -15.91 -45.29
CA LEU A 568 -10.95 -16.34 -45.25
C LEU A 568 -10.82 -17.80 -44.80
N ASP A 569 -11.54 -18.19 -43.75
CA ASP A 569 -11.54 -19.55 -43.20
C ASP A 569 -12.14 -20.57 -44.20
N GLU A 570 -13.25 -20.21 -44.84
CA GLU A 570 -13.95 -21.07 -45.80
C GLU A 570 -13.25 -21.21 -47.15
N ARG A 571 -12.53 -20.18 -47.62
CA ARG A 571 -12.02 -20.13 -49.02
C ARG A 571 -10.50 -19.99 -49.17
N TYR A 572 -9.79 -19.44 -48.18
CA TYR A 572 -8.37 -19.05 -48.32
C TYR A 572 -7.44 -19.74 -47.31
N THR A 573 -7.90 -20.81 -46.67
CA THR A 573 -7.07 -21.75 -45.91
C THR A 573 -6.44 -22.82 -46.82
N TYR A 574 -5.43 -23.53 -46.30
CA TYR A 574 -4.79 -24.61 -47.05
C TYR A 574 -5.79 -25.72 -47.42
N ASP A 575 -6.61 -26.14 -46.46
CA ASP A 575 -7.59 -27.20 -46.64
C ASP A 575 -8.70 -26.78 -47.62
N ALA A 576 -9.21 -25.54 -47.51
CA ALA A 576 -10.22 -25.00 -48.42
C ALA A 576 -9.75 -24.99 -49.89
N LEU A 577 -8.53 -24.48 -50.15
CA LEU A 577 -8.00 -24.36 -51.51
C LEU A 577 -7.62 -25.70 -52.15
N ILE A 578 -7.43 -26.75 -51.35
CA ILE A 578 -7.27 -28.13 -51.85
C ILE A 578 -8.61 -28.70 -52.29
N VAL A 579 -9.66 -28.47 -51.52
CA VAL A 579 -11.01 -28.98 -51.80
C VAL A 579 -11.59 -28.30 -53.03
N GLN A 580 -11.65 -26.97 -53.04
CA GLN A 580 -12.20 -26.21 -54.16
C GLN A 580 -11.61 -24.79 -54.21
N LYS A 581 -10.92 -24.47 -55.30
CA LYS A 581 -10.42 -23.10 -55.53
C LYS A 581 -11.58 -22.18 -55.90
N PRO A 582 -11.61 -20.93 -55.39
CA PRO A 582 -12.62 -19.97 -55.81
C PRO A 582 -12.50 -19.70 -57.31
N GLY A 583 -13.64 -19.58 -57.99
CA GLY A 583 -13.70 -19.14 -59.39
C GLY A 583 -13.12 -17.72 -59.54
N GLU A 584 -12.68 -17.38 -60.74
CA GLU A 584 -11.96 -16.11 -60.98
C GLU A 584 -12.80 -14.88 -60.61
N ASP A 585 -14.08 -14.85 -60.99
CA ASP A 585 -14.99 -13.75 -60.64
C ASP A 585 -15.20 -13.62 -59.12
N VAL A 586 -15.30 -14.77 -58.42
CA VAL A 586 -15.46 -14.81 -56.96
C VAL A 586 -14.20 -14.30 -56.26
N TYR A 587 -13.02 -14.72 -56.74
CA TYR A 587 -11.76 -14.23 -56.21
C TYR A 587 -11.58 -12.73 -56.42
N ILE A 588 -11.93 -12.20 -57.60
CA ILE A 588 -11.85 -10.76 -57.87
C ILE A 588 -12.80 -9.98 -56.95
N ALA A 589 -14.01 -10.49 -56.70
CA ALA A 589 -14.96 -9.87 -55.78
C ALA A 589 -14.45 -9.87 -54.33
N ASP A 590 -13.95 -11.01 -53.85
CA ASP A 590 -13.34 -11.15 -52.53
C ASP A 590 -12.13 -10.20 -52.38
N LEU A 591 -11.25 -10.15 -53.39
CA LEU A 591 -10.08 -9.27 -53.39
C LEU A 591 -10.46 -7.78 -53.35
N LYS A 592 -11.50 -7.36 -54.08
CA LYS A 592 -12.05 -5.99 -53.99
C LYS A 592 -12.58 -5.69 -52.58
N ARG A 593 -13.29 -6.63 -51.96
CA ARG A 593 -13.79 -6.51 -50.59
C ARG A 593 -12.66 -6.38 -49.57
N PHE A 594 -11.61 -7.20 -49.70
CA PHE A 594 -10.42 -7.13 -48.84
C PHE A 594 -9.65 -5.82 -49.01
N ILE A 595 -9.49 -5.34 -50.25
CA ILE A 595 -8.85 -4.05 -50.56
C ILE A 595 -9.63 -2.90 -49.92
N ASN A 596 -10.96 -2.89 -50.06
CA ASN A 596 -11.82 -1.85 -49.48
C ASN A 596 -11.73 -1.87 -47.94
N PHE A 597 -11.84 -3.05 -47.32
CA PHE A 597 -11.72 -3.20 -45.86
C PHE A 597 -10.39 -2.64 -45.32
N VAL A 598 -9.28 -2.90 -46.00
CA VAL A 598 -7.94 -2.42 -45.60
C VAL A 598 -7.71 -0.93 -45.96
N ASN A 599 -8.52 -0.34 -46.84
CA ASN A 599 -8.42 1.06 -47.24
C ASN A 599 -9.33 1.98 -46.43
N GLU A 600 -10.49 1.53 -46.00
CA GLU A 600 -11.33 2.22 -45.01
C GLU A 600 -10.63 2.15 -43.65
N SER A 601 -10.56 3.27 -42.93
CA SER A 601 -9.49 3.62 -41.98
C SER A 601 -9.43 2.83 -40.65
N SER A 602 -9.92 1.59 -40.60
CA SER A 602 -9.94 0.71 -39.43
C SER A 602 -9.67 -0.78 -39.71
N GLY A 603 -9.49 -1.20 -40.97
CA GLY A 603 -9.23 -2.62 -41.27
C GLY A 603 -7.83 -3.08 -40.88
N ASP A 604 -7.73 -4.05 -39.99
CA ASP A 604 -6.47 -4.68 -39.62
C ASP A 604 -5.98 -5.62 -40.74
N ALA A 605 -4.97 -5.18 -41.49
CA ALA A 605 -4.37 -5.97 -42.57
C ALA A 605 -3.68 -7.25 -42.07
N THR A 606 -3.40 -7.39 -40.76
CA THR A 606 -2.72 -8.58 -40.23
C THR A 606 -3.59 -9.83 -40.27
N ILE A 607 -4.92 -9.69 -40.30
CA ILE A 607 -5.85 -10.83 -40.38
C ILE A 607 -5.60 -11.68 -41.63
N PHE A 608 -5.05 -11.09 -42.70
CA PHE A 608 -4.80 -11.79 -43.96
C PHE A 608 -3.46 -12.55 -44.00
N SER A 609 -2.58 -12.34 -43.01
CA SER A 609 -1.18 -12.79 -43.06
C SER A 609 -1.01 -14.31 -43.05
N SER A 610 -1.92 -15.03 -42.42
CA SER A 610 -1.95 -16.51 -42.34
C SER A 610 -2.59 -17.17 -43.56
N TYR A 611 -3.32 -16.42 -44.39
CA TYR A 611 -4.15 -16.97 -45.47
C TYR A 611 -3.47 -16.92 -46.85
N LEU A 612 -3.89 -17.82 -47.73
CA LEU A 612 -3.32 -18.04 -49.06
C LEU A 612 -4.04 -17.16 -50.11
N ILE A 613 -3.87 -15.85 -50.02
CA ILE A 613 -4.70 -14.87 -50.76
C ILE A 613 -4.08 -14.31 -52.05
N PHE A 614 -2.79 -14.54 -52.31
CA PHE A 614 -2.09 -14.06 -53.51
C PHE A 614 -1.61 -15.21 -54.41
N LYS A 615 -1.56 -14.96 -55.72
CA LYS A 615 -1.02 -15.85 -56.76
C LYS A 615 0.36 -15.37 -57.22
N GLY A 616 1.28 -16.31 -57.39
CA GLY A 616 2.58 -16.06 -58.05
C GLY A 616 2.50 -16.17 -59.57
N GLN A 617 3.57 -15.76 -60.26
CA GLN A 617 3.72 -16.02 -61.71
C GLN A 617 3.72 -17.53 -62.06
N ASP A 618 4.01 -18.39 -61.09
CA ASP A 618 3.88 -19.84 -61.20
C ASP A 618 2.43 -20.34 -61.02
N ARG A 619 1.46 -19.42 -60.90
CA ARG A 619 0.02 -19.66 -60.71
C ARG A 619 -0.34 -20.41 -59.43
N LEU A 620 0.57 -20.43 -58.44
CA LEU A 620 0.34 -21.06 -57.15
C LEU A 620 -0.01 -20.02 -56.07
N TRP A 621 -0.96 -20.40 -55.21
CA TRP A 621 -1.47 -19.58 -54.11
C TRP A 621 -0.56 -19.68 -52.90
N ARG A 622 -0.18 -18.54 -52.33
CA ARG A 622 0.65 -18.49 -51.11
C ARG A 622 0.25 -17.34 -50.21
N ARG A 623 0.78 -17.39 -49.00
CA ARG A 623 0.71 -16.28 -48.06
C ARG A 623 1.48 -15.07 -48.58
N PRO A 624 1.11 -13.84 -48.17
CA PRO A 624 1.80 -12.61 -48.58
C PRO A 624 3.32 -12.64 -48.38
N ASP A 625 3.82 -13.23 -47.29
CA ASP A 625 5.26 -13.27 -46.96
C ASP A 625 6.10 -14.05 -47.98
N LYS A 626 5.48 -14.84 -48.86
CA LYS A 626 6.17 -15.61 -49.92
C LYS A 626 6.32 -14.87 -51.23
N PHE A 627 5.81 -13.64 -51.33
CA PHE A 627 5.87 -12.86 -52.55
C PHE A 627 6.79 -11.64 -52.46
N PHE A 628 7.23 -11.18 -53.63
CA PHE A 628 7.81 -9.86 -53.81
C PHE A 628 7.18 -9.14 -55.02
N ILE A 629 7.24 -7.80 -54.99
CA ILE A 629 6.74 -6.92 -56.05
C ILE A 629 7.93 -6.44 -56.88
N ASP A 630 7.88 -6.63 -58.19
CA ASP A 630 8.84 -6.09 -59.15
C ASP A 630 8.10 -5.65 -60.43
N LYS A 631 8.81 -5.41 -61.54
CA LYS A 631 8.21 -5.03 -62.83
C LYS A 631 7.16 -6.05 -63.29
N PRO A 632 6.04 -5.60 -63.89
CA PRO A 632 5.74 -4.21 -64.30
C PRO A 632 5.22 -3.31 -63.17
N TYR A 633 4.84 -3.88 -62.02
CA TYR A 633 4.17 -3.15 -60.93
C TYR A 633 5.04 -2.11 -60.23
N VAL A 634 6.28 -2.48 -59.88
CA VAL A 634 7.23 -1.58 -59.20
C VAL A 634 8.64 -1.90 -59.69
N ASP A 635 9.44 -0.89 -60.06
CA ASP A 635 10.87 -1.07 -60.39
C ASP A 635 11.72 -1.30 -59.12
N SER A 636 11.50 -2.44 -58.46
CA SER A 636 12.18 -2.80 -57.22
C SER A 636 13.55 -3.46 -57.48
N GLY A 637 13.68 -4.18 -58.60
CA GLY A 637 14.88 -4.95 -58.94
C GLY A 637 15.08 -6.21 -58.08
N LEU A 638 14.07 -6.59 -57.28
CA LEU A 638 14.15 -7.75 -56.39
C LEU A 638 14.23 -9.08 -57.16
N SER A 639 13.77 -9.15 -58.41
CA SER A 639 13.94 -10.34 -59.26
C SER A 639 15.42 -10.68 -59.43
N PHE A 640 16.28 -9.67 -59.63
CA PHE A 640 17.74 -9.86 -59.72
C PHE A 640 18.34 -10.33 -58.40
N VAL A 641 17.83 -9.80 -57.28
CA VAL A 641 18.27 -10.20 -55.93
C VAL A 641 17.95 -11.66 -55.66
N PHE A 642 16.69 -12.07 -55.78
CA PHE A 642 16.28 -13.44 -55.45
C PHE A 642 16.84 -14.46 -56.44
N ALA A 643 17.02 -14.10 -57.71
CA ALA A 643 17.74 -14.92 -58.68
C ALA A 643 19.20 -15.14 -58.27
N LEU A 644 19.93 -14.10 -57.84
CA LEU A 644 21.31 -14.25 -57.38
C LEU A 644 21.41 -15.04 -56.08
N LEU A 645 20.45 -14.86 -55.15
CA LEU A 645 20.45 -15.58 -53.89
C LEU A 645 20.02 -17.05 -54.03
N GLU A 646 19.52 -17.46 -55.20
CA GLU A 646 18.96 -18.79 -55.46
C GLU A 646 17.81 -19.12 -54.47
N ASP A 647 17.04 -18.11 -54.07
CA ASP A 647 15.94 -18.27 -53.12
C ASP A 647 14.65 -18.65 -53.86
N GLU A 648 14.32 -19.94 -53.83
CA GLU A 648 13.09 -20.45 -54.44
C GLU A 648 11.83 -20.20 -53.60
N THR A 649 11.98 -19.75 -52.35
CA THR A 649 10.86 -19.56 -51.42
C THR A 649 10.07 -18.27 -51.67
N LYS A 650 10.71 -17.31 -52.36
CA LYS A 650 10.13 -16.02 -52.74
C LYS A 650 9.82 -16.01 -54.24
N LYS A 651 8.58 -15.67 -54.60
CA LYS A 651 8.12 -15.59 -56.00
C LYS A 651 7.64 -14.17 -56.35
N PRO A 652 7.75 -13.73 -57.60
CA PRO A 652 7.11 -12.50 -58.05
C PRO A 652 5.58 -12.68 -58.05
N LEU A 653 4.85 -11.62 -57.70
CA LEU A 653 3.39 -11.56 -57.88
C LEU A 653 3.01 -11.86 -59.34
N SER A 654 1.88 -12.56 -59.54
CA SER A 654 1.37 -12.90 -60.87
C SER A 654 1.20 -11.66 -61.74
N LEU A 655 1.35 -11.81 -63.07
CA LEU A 655 1.04 -10.75 -64.03
C LEU A 655 -0.47 -10.63 -64.29
N ASP A 656 -1.25 -11.67 -63.96
CA ASP A 656 -2.70 -11.72 -64.17
C ASP A 656 -3.44 -10.55 -63.47
N TYR A 657 -2.83 -9.95 -62.43
CA TYR A 657 -3.39 -8.80 -61.73
C TYR A 657 -3.50 -7.53 -62.60
N GLU A 658 -2.82 -7.44 -63.76
CA GLU A 658 -3.01 -6.35 -64.73
C GLU A 658 -4.36 -6.47 -65.48
N ASP A 659 -4.83 -7.70 -65.65
CA ASP A 659 -6.08 -8.01 -66.37
C ASP A 659 -7.30 -7.99 -65.44
N TYR A 660 -7.07 -8.01 -64.12
CA TYR A 660 -8.12 -7.84 -63.13
C TYR A 660 -8.53 -6.37 -63.14
N GLN A 661 -9.82 -6.08 -63.33
CA GLN A 661 -10.39 -4.72 -63.35
C GLN A 661 -10.32 -4.04 -61.96
N ILE A 662 -9.11 -3.88 -61.43
CA ILE A 662 -8.71 -3.29 -60.16
C ILE A 662 -7.49 -2.42 -60.50
N GLU A 663 -7.45 -1.18 -60.01
CA GLU A 663 -6.31 -0.31 -60.28
C GLU A 663 -5.00 -0.92 -59.75
N THR A 664 -3.95 -0.92 -60.57
CA THR A 664 -2.63 -1.48 -60.24
C THR A 664 -2.09 -0.91 -58.93
N ASP A 665 -2.24 0.39 -58.71
CA ASP A 665 -1.81 1.06 -57.47
C ASP A 665 -2.56 0.54 -56.23
N SER A 666 -3.83 0.16 -56.37
CA SER A 666 -4.63 -0.41 -55.28
C SER A 666 -4.13 -1.79 -54.86
N ILE A 667 -3.80 -2.66 -55.84
CA ILE A 667 -3.23 -3.99 -55.58
C ILE A 667 -1.84 -3.87 -54.97
N VAL A 668 -0.98 -2.98 -55.51
CA VAL A 668 0.36 -2.75 -54.99
C VAL A 668 0.30 -2.19 -53.57
N SER A 669 -0.60 -1.24 -53.29
CA SER A 669 -0.80 -0.67 -51.95
C SER A 669 -1.27 -1.74 -50.96
N PHE A 670 -2.26 -2.56 -51.35
CA PHE A 670 -2.75 -3.67 -50.55
C PHE A 670 -1.64 -4.69 -50.27
N ALA A 671 -0.93 -5.17 -51.29
CA ALA A 671 0.19 -6.10 -51.14
C ALA A 671 1.29 -5.55 -50.20
N LYS A 672 1.64 -4.26 -50.30
CA LYS A 672 2.59 -3.61 -49.39
C LYS A 672 2.08 -3.59 -47.94
N LYS A 673 0.81 -3.28 -47.71
CA LYS A 673 0.18 -3.30 -46.37
C LYS A 673 0.20 -4.70 -45.76
N LEU A 674 0.10 -5.73 -46.60
CA LEU A 674 0.15 -7.14 -46.21
C LEU A 674 1.60 -7.70 -46.12
N SER A 675 2.61 -6.83 -46.13
CA SER A 675 4.03 -7.20 -46.01
C SER A 675 4.58 -8.05 -47.18
N VAL A 676 4.02 -7.91 -48.38
CA VAL A 676 4.67 -8.40 -49.60
C VAL A 676 5.93 -7.55 -49.87
N GLN A 677 7.06 -8.22 -50.12
CA GLN A 677 8.35 -7.56 -50.14
C GLN A 677 8.55 -6.70 -51.40
N PHE A 678 8.91 -5.43 -51.25
CA PHE A 678 9.11 -4.51 -52.40
C PHE A 678 10.44 -3.75 -52.34
N LYS A 679 11.26 -4.02 -51.31
CA LYS A 679 12.65 -3.58 -51.15
C LYS A 679 13.43 -4.63 -50.35
N LEU A 680 14.75 -4.48 -50.22
CA LEU A 680 15.50 -5.32 -49.30
C LEU A 680 15.06 -5.03 -47.86
N GLU A 681 14.89 -6.08 -47.07
CA GLU A 681 14.42 -5.99 -45.70
C GLU A 681 15.59 -6.03 -44.72
N PHE A 682 15.50 -5.19 -43.69
CA PHE A 682 16.43 -5.20 -42.57
C PHE A 682 15.88 -6.12 -41.49
N HIS A 683 16.64 -7.16 -41.15
CA HIS A 683 16.29 -8.08 -40.08
C HIS A 683 16.92 -7.62 -38.78
N LYS A 684 16.07 -7.34 -37.78
CA LYS A 684 16.54 -7.10 -36.41
C LYS A 684 17.10 -8.41 -35.85
N MET A 685 18.31 -8.36 -35.33
CA MET A 685 18.99 -9.51 -34.74
C MET A 685 19.72 -9.14 -33.45
N SER A 686 20.26 -10.14 -32.77
CA SER A 686 21.09 -9.91 -31.59
C SER A 686 22.49 -9.41 -31.98
N VAL A 687 23.04 -8.51 -31.16
CA VAL A 687 24.40 -7.96 -31.31
C VAL A 687 25.52 -9.00 -31.15
N THR A 688 25.21 -10.24 -30.76
CA THR A 688 26.21 -11.31 -30.56
C THR A 688 26.96 -11.68 -31.84
N ARG A 689 26.38 -11.42 -33.00
CA ARG A 689 27.01 -11.62 -34.32
C ARG A 689 27.59 -10.33 -34.91
N ASN A 690 27.62 -9.23 -34.13
CA ASN A 690 28.21 -7.97 -34.54
C ASN A 690 29.76 -8.08 -34.45
N PRO A 691 30.51 -7.57 -35.44
CA PRO A 691 31.98 -7.53 -35.38
C PRO A 691 32.53 -6.85 -34.12
N ASP A 692 31.83 -5.83 -33.59
CA ASP A 692 32.20 -5.08 -32.39
C ASP A 692 31.61 -5.68 -31.10
N TRP A 693 31.17 -6.95 -31.11
CA TRP A 693 30.56 -7.60 -29.95
C TRP A 693 31.45 -7.55 -28.69
N ARG A 694 32.78 -7.66 -28.82
CA ARG A 694 33.70 -7.53 -27.67
C ARG A 694 33.58 -6.17 -26.98
N TYR A 695 33.40 -5.10 -27.75
CA TYR A 695 33.17 -3.77 -27.22
C TYR A 695 31.76 -3.64 -26.64
N LEU A 696 30.73 -4.11 -27.35
CA LEU A 696 29.35 -4.02 -26.90
C LEU A 696 29.11 -4.80 -25.59
N SER A 697 29.58 -6.04 -25.50
CA SER A 697 29.41 -6.93 -24.34
C SER A 697 30.13 -6.46 -23.07
N GLY A 698 31.18 -5.65 -23.20
CA GLY A 698 31.93 -5.08 -22.07
C GLY A 698 31.17 -3.98 -21.30
N VAL A 699 29.90 -3.74 -21.62
CA VAL A 699 29.04 -2.78 -20.92
C VAL A 699 28.89 -3.15 -19.43
N GLY A 700 28.94 -2.12 -18.56
CA GLY A 700 28.86 -2.30 -17.11
C GLY A 700 27.50 -2.84 -16.66
N GLY A 701 27.46 -3.56 -15.54
CA GLY A 701 26.25 -4.16 -14.97
C GLY A 701 26.44 -5.62 -14.56
N THR A 702 25.77 -6.03 -13.49
CA THR A 702 26.00 -7.30 -12.77
C THR A 702 25.06 -8.44 -13.18
N LYS A 703 23.87 -8.15 -13.73
CA LYS A 703 22.89 -9.15 -14.20
C LYS A 703 22.20 -8.73 -15.50
N HIS A 704 21.96 -9.72 -16.38
CA HIS A 704 21.10 -9.58 -17.56
C HIS A 704 19.64 -9.64 -17.12
N MET A 705 18.83 -8.71 -17.60
CA MET A 705 17.37 -8.65 -17.37
C MET A 705 16.67 -8.36 -18.69
N ASP A 706 15.39 -8.74 -18.79
CA ASP A 706 14.55 -8.50 -19.98
C ASP A 706 14.37 -7.00 -20.29
N SER A 707 14.67 -6.13 -19.32
CA SER A 707 14.70 -4.67 -19.48
C SER A 707 15.95 -4.12 -20.18
N GLY A 708 16.92 -4.98 -20.55
CA GLY A 708 18.12 -4.59 -21.29
C GLY A 708 17.88 -4.42 -22.80
N THR A 709 18.76 -3.66 -23.46
CA THR A 709 18.72 -3.48 -24.93
C THR A 709 19.63 -4.49 -25.61
N ASN A 710 19.12 -5.23 -26.60
CA ASN A 710 19.92 -6.11 -27.47
C ASN A 710 19.38 -5.99 -28.90
N ARG A 711 19.99 -5.11 -29.69
CA ARG A 711 19.50 -4.77 -31.04
C ARG A 711 20.63 -4.51 -32.01
N ASP A 712 20.65 -5.29 -33.08
CA ASP A 712 21.47 -5.10 -34.29
C ASP A 712 20.61 -5.32 -35.53
N PHE A 713 21.14 -5.00 -36.72
CA PHE A 713 20.44 -5.12 -37.99
C PHE A 713 21.35 -5.73 -39.07
N ASP A 714 20.77 -6.58 -39.91
CA ASP A 714 21.45 -7.16 -41.07
C ASP A 714 20.50 -7.26 -42.29
N ILE A 715 21.07 -7.39 -43.48
CA ILE A 715 20.33 -7.69 -44.72
C ILE A 715 20.70 -9.11 -45.14
N VAL A 716 19.70 -9.96 -45.36
CA VAL A 716 19.94 -11.37 -45.76
C VAL A 716 20.69 -11.41 -47.09
N GLY A 717 21.78 -12.17 -47.12
CA GLY A 717 22.59 -12.35 -48.33
C GLY A 717 23.46 -11.16 -48.74
N LEU A 718 23.56 -10.10 -47.92
CA LEU A 718 24.24 -8.85 -48.29
C LEU A 718 25.69 -9.03 -48.79
N VAL A 719 26.45 -9.94 -48.18
CA VAL A 719 27.82 -10.25 -48.63
C VAL A 719 27.83 -10.79 -50.07
N LYS A 720 26.90 -11.69 -50.42
CA LYS A 720 26.77 -12.25 -51.78
C LYS A 720 26.35 -11.15 -52.76
N LEU A 721 25.43 -10.27 -52.34
CA LEU A 721 24.98 -9.12 -53.13
C LEU A 721 26.12 -8.13 -53.42
N CYS A 722 26.92 -7.78 -52.41
CA CYS A 722 28.04 -6.85 -52.57
C CYS A 722 29.12 -7.40 -53.51
N LYS A 723 29.38 -8.72 -53.48
CA LYS A 723 30.38 -9.39 -54.32
C LYS A 723 29.97 -9.58 -55.77
N ALA A 724 28.69 -9.39 -56.09
CA ALA A 724 28.16 -9.60 -57.44
C ALA A 724 28.70 -8.61 -58.48
N SER A 725 29.25 -7.46 -58.05
CA SER A 725 29.78 -6.41 -58.95
C SER A 725 28.80 -6.05 -60.08
N SER A 726 27.50 -5.97 -59.75
CA SER A 726 26.42 -5.63 -60.69
C SER A 726 25.87 -4.24 -60.36
N LEU A 727 25.64 -3.45 -61.40
CA LEU A 727 25.05 -2.12 -61.29
C LEU A 727 23.60 -2.22 -60.79
N GLU A 728 22.84 -3.21 -61.26
CA GLU A 728 21.45 -3.46 -60.89
C GLU A 728 21.34 -3.77 -59.39
N ILE A 729 22.19 -4.67 -58.88
CA ILE A 729 22.22 -5.02 -57.45
C ILE A 729 22.65 -3.82 -56.61
N SER A 730 23.65 -3.07 -57.08
CA SER A 730 24.10 -1.85 -56.40
C SER A 730 22.97 -0.82 -56.33
N LYS A 731 22.18 -0.64 -57.40
CA LYS A 731 20.98 0.21 -57.41
C LYS A 731 19.93 -0.27 -56.41
N VAL A 732 19.71 -1.58 -56.25
CA VAL A 732 18.76 -2.11 -55.25
C VAL A 732 19.24 -1.84 -53.82
N ILE A 733 20.52 -2.09 -53.52
CA ILE A 733 21.13 -1.78 -52.21
C ILE A 733 21.01 -0.27 -51.95
N TRP A 734 21.35 0.56 -52.94
CA TRP A 734 21.33 2.02 -52.84
C TRP A 734 19.91 2.58 -52.61
N LYS A 735 18.92 2.14 -53.41
CA LYS A 735 17.48 2.48 -53.23
C LYS A 735 17.01 2.08 -51.82
N THR A 736 17.43 0.91 -51.34
CA THR A 736 17.10 0.44 -49.99
C THR A 736 17.69 1.37 -48.92
N LEU A 737 18.98 1.75 -49.03
CA LEU A 737 19.67 2.61 -48.06
C LEU A 737 19.15 4.06 -48.07
N ILE A 738 18.78 4.61 -49.23
CA ILE A 738 18.10 5.91 -49.30
C ILE A 738 16.82 5.90 -48.45
N SER A 739 16.08 4.78 -48.44
CA SER A 739 14.87 4.65 -47.62
C SER A 739 15.11 4.60 -46.10
N VAL A 740 16.38 4.58 -45.66
CA VAL A 740 16.80 4.58 -44.23
C VAL A 740 16.96 6.01 -43.68
N ASN A 741 16.81 7.06 -44.51
CA ASN A 741 16.99 8.44 -44.07
C ASN A 741 16.01 8.88 -42.96
N PRO A 742 16.44 9.78 -42.04
CA PRO A 742 15.65 10.18 -40.87
C PRO A 742 14.43 11.00 -41.28
N ILE A 743 13.24 10.46 -41.02
CA ILE A 743 12.00 11.24 -41.04
C ILE A 743 12.06 12.27 -39.90
N LYS A 744 11.77 13.53 -40.21
CA LYS A 744 11.57 14.60 -39.22
C LYS A 744 10.55 14.13 -38.17
N GLN A 745 10.78 14.45 -36.90
CA GLN A 745 9.93 14.02 -35.77
C GLN A 745 8.44 14.10 -36.10
N GLY A 746 7.75 12.95 -36.12
CA GLY A 746 6.29 12.87 -36.28
C GLY A 746 5.72 11.73 -37.15
N GLY A 747 6.52 11.03 -37.96
CA GLY A 747 6.02 9.96 -38.85
C GLY A 747 6.09 8.54 -38.28
N LYS A 748 5.00 7.76 -38.38
CA LYS A 748 4.83 6.36 -37.93
C LYS A 748 5.63 5.31 -38.76
N HIS A 749 6.90 5.55 -39.10
CA HIS A 749 7.75 4.50 -39.69
C HIS A 749 8.90 4.13 -38.74
N LYS A 750 9.05 2.82 -38.49
CA LYS A 750 10.13 2.26 -37.65
C LYS A 750 11.49 2.60 -38.28
N ARG A 751 12.24 3.51 -37.65
CA ARG A 751 13.61 3.88 -38.05
C ARG A 751 14.53 2.66 -37.91
N VAL A 752 15.12 2.22 -39.03
CA VAL A 752 16.24 1.25 -39.00
C VAL A 752 17.49 2.02 -38.60
N ASP A 753 18.19 1.53 -37.58
CA ASP A 753 19.34 2.23 -37.02
C ASP A 753 20.63 1.80 -37.73
N VAL A 754 21.50 2.75 -38.04
CA VAL A 754 22.85 2.46 -38.57
C VAL A 754 23.78 1.97 -37.46
N GLN A 755 23.33 2.02 -36.20
CA GLN A 755 24.05 1.57 -35.03
C GLN A 755 23.39 0.37 -34.34
N ALA A 756 24.22 -0.60 -33.95
CA ALA A 756 23.90 -1.61 -32.97
C ALA A 756 23.87 -1.01 -31.55
N ALA A 757 22.99 -1.49 -30.67
CA ALA A 757 22.87 -1.01 -29.30
C ALA A 757 22.77 -2.19 -28.31
N TYR A 758 23.53 -2.10 -27.21
CA TYR A 758 23.55 -3.12 -26.17
C TYR A 758 23.60 -2.57 -24.74
N SER A 759 22.75 -3.11 -23.85
CA SER A 759 22.78 -2.91 -22.40
C SER A 759 22.29 -4.17 -21.67
N LYS A 760 22.74 -4.39 -20.43
CA LYS A 760 22.38 -5.60 -19.64
C LYS A 760 21.02 -5.48 -18.97
N ASN A 761 20.61 -4.26 -18.61
CA ASN A 761 19.34 -3.91 -17.98
C ASN A 761 19.09 -2.39 -18.17
N ALA A 762 17.91 -1.91 -17.79
CA ALA A 762 17.55 -0.49 -17.90
C ALA A 762 18.47 0.46 -17.10
N GLY A 763 19.12 -0.02 -16.04
CA GLY A 763 20.04 0.77 -15.21
C GLY A 763 21.51 0.77 -15.67
N SER A 764 21.87 -0.08 -16.63
CA SER A 764 23.20 -0.07 -17.25
C SER A 764 23.28 0.93 -18.40
N GLY A 765 24.39 1.69 -18.49
CA GLY A 765 24.63 2.58 -19.63
C GLY A 765 24.61 1.80 -20.96
N ILE A 766 24.14 2.40 -22.05
CA ILE A 766 24.04 1.73 -23.35
C ILE A 766 25.33 1.93 -24.15
N ARG A 767 25.88 0.87 -24.73
CA ARG A 767 26.96 0.96 -25.73
C ARG A 767 26.40 0.87 -27.14
N TYR A 768 26.97 1.69 -28.03
CA TYR A 768 26.61 1.76 -29.45
C TYR A 768 27.81 1.44 -30.33
N ALA A 769 27.60 0.65 -31.37
CA ALA A 769 28.60 0.34 -32.42
C ALA A 769 27.94 0.39 -33.80
N ALA A 770 28.68 0.25 -34.89
CA ALA A 770 28.05 0.19 -36.21
C ALA A 770 27.19 -1.09 -36.34
N ALA A 771 26.05 -0.99 -37.02
CA ALA A 771 25.21 -2.16 -37.29
C ALA A 771 25.95 -3.16 -38.18
N LYS A 772 25.62 -4.46 -38.07
CA LYS A 772 26.31 -5.52 -38.82
C LYS A 772 26.31 -5.27 -40.34
N TYR A 773 25.18 -4.84 -40.91
CA TYR A 773 25.13 -4.53 -42.35
C TYR A 773 26.08 -3.38 -42.74
N ILE A 774 26.31 -2.39 -41.87
CA ILE A 774 27.25 -1.29 -42.11
C ILE A 774 28.69 -1.81 -42.16
N HIS A 775 29.07 -2.75 -41.28
CA HIS A 775 30.38 -3.40 -41.37
C HIS A 775 30.57 -4.11 -42.71
N THR A 776 29.55 -4.87 -43.16
CA THR A 776 29.58 -5.54 -44.46
C THR A 776 29.77 -4.55 -45.61
N LEU A 777 29.01 -3.45 -45.60
CA LEU A 777 29.09 -2.42 -46.64
C LEU A 777 30.45 -1.70 -46.65
N ARG A 778 31.08 -1.48 -45.48
CA ARG A 778 32.41 -0.88 -45.35
C ARG A 778 33.52 -1.79 -45.89
N SER A 779 33.39 -3.11 -45.69
CA SER A 779 34.45 -4.07 -46.05
C SER A 779 34.44 -4.48 -47.52
N GLU A 780 33.28 -4.46 -48.18
CA GLU A 780 33.10 -5.00 -49.52
C GLU A 780 33.16 -3.91 -50.61
N ALA A 781 33.68 -4.25 -51.78
CA ALA A 781 33.76 -3.34 -52.92
C ALA A 781 32.48 -3.42 -53.78
N TRP A 782 31.45 -2.67 -53.39
CA TRP A 782 30.12 -2.71 -54.01
C TRP A 782 29.67 -1.36 -54.60
N VAL A 783 30.42 -0.28 -54.35
CA VAL A 783 30.08 1.04 -54.88
C VAL A 783 30.63 1.16 -56.30
N PRO A 784 29.79 1.29 -57.34
CA PRO A 784 30.29 1.45 -58.70
C PRO A 784 30.89 2.85 -58.89
N GLN A 785 31.95 2.92 -59.67
CA GLN A 785 32.61 4.12 -60.14
C GLN A 785 32.65 4.11 -61.67
N ASP A 786 32.88 5.27 -62.27
CA ASP A 786 33.03 5.41 -63.73
C ASP A 786 34.07 4.41 -64.30
N GLY A 787 33.81 3.90 -65.50
CA GLY A 787 34.61 2.83 -66.11
C GLY A 787 34.34 1.40 -65.62
N GLY A 788 33.23 1.17 -64.90
CA GLY A 788 32.76 -0.18 -64.53
C GLY A 788 33.51 -0.82 -63.34
N ARG A 789 34.30 -0.04 -62.60
CA ARG A 789 35.03 -0.47 -61.41
C ARG A 789 34.13 -0.40 -60.17
N PHE A 790 34.25 -1.36 -59.27
CA PHE A 790 33.59 -1.32 -57.95
C PHE A 790 34.64 -1.11 -56.86
N VAL A 791 34.33 -0.22 -55.91
CA VAL A 791 35.23 0.17 -54.81
C VAL A 791 34.52 0.08 -53.47
N LYS A 792 35.31 0.10 -52.38
CA LYS A 792 34.75 0.26 -51.04
C LYS A 792 34.21 1.69 -50.89
N PRO A 793 33.21 1.90 -50.02
CA PRO A 793 32.69 3.24 -49.79
C PRO A 793 33.77 4.28 -49.42
N SER A 794 34.79 3.93 -48.62
CA SER A 794 35.84 4.87 -48.22
C SER A 794 36.75 5.35 -49.35
N ASP A 795 36.89 4.51 -50.38
CA ASP A 795 37.65 4.79 -51.62
C ASP A 795 36.78 5.44 -52.72
N ALA A 796 35.48 5.63 -52.47
CA ALA A 796 34.54 6.10 -53.48
C ALA A 796 34.54 7.63 -53.60
N SER A 797 34.50 8.12 -54.85
CA SER A 797 34.25 9.53 -55.14
C SER A 797 32.80 9.72 -55.55
N SER A 798 32.14 10.73 -54.96
CA SER A 798 30.78 11.12 -55.33
C SER A 798 30.69 11.65 -56.77
N ALA A 799 31.79 12.19 -57.29
CA ALA A 799 31.87 12.71 -58.66
C ALA A 799 31.88 11.62 -59.74
N LEU A 800 32.18 10.37 -59.38
CA LEU A 800 32.34 9.24 -60.30
C LEU A 800 31.17 8.24 -60.21
N LEU A 801 30.06 8.60 -59.55
CA LEU A 801 28.90 7.72 -59.39
C LEU A 801 28.08 7.64 -60.71
N PRO A 802 27.71 6.43 -61.18
CA PRO A 802 26.83 6.25 -62.33
C PRO A 802 25.40 6.78 -62.15
N GLU A 803 24.70 6.99 -63.26
CA GLU A 803 23.30 7.45 -63.27
C GLU A 803 22.35 6.47 -62.54
N GLY A 804 21.48 7.03 -61.68
CA GLY A 804 20.53 6.30 -60.85
C GLY A 804 20.98 6.04 -59.40
N LEU A 805 22.15 6.53 -58.98
CA LEU A 805 22.66 6.45 -57.61
C LEU A 805 22.76 7.85 -56.99
N ALA A 806 21.63 8.35 -56.46
CA ALA A 806 21.59 9.68 -55.84
C ALA A 806 22.49 9.76 -54.60
N TYR A 807 23.34 10.79 -54.53
CA TYR A 807 24.27 11.03 -53.43
C TYR A 807 23.84 12.23 -52.57
N ASP A 808 23.82 12.03 -51.25
CA ASP A 808 23.52 13.06 -50.25
C ASP A 808 24.53 12.95 -49.10
N ALA A 809 25.46 13.91 -49.00
CA ALA A 809 26.50 13.92 -47.98
C ALA A 809 25.96 14.00 -46.54
N GLU A 810 24.74 14.54 -46.36
CA GLU A 810 24.09 14.65 -45.05
C GLU A 810 23.34 13.38 -44.65
N SER A 811 23.22 12.41 -45.56
CA SER A 811 22.55 11.15 -45.26
C SER A 811 23.30 10.36 -44.19
N VAL A 812 22.53 9.89 -43.19
CA VAL A 812 23.06 9.18 -42.03
C VAL A 812 23.81 7.91 -42.44
N TRP A 813 23.33 7.19 -43.46
CA TRP A 813 23.97 5.96 -43.91
C TRP A 813 25.26 6.23 -44.69
N ILE A 814 25.34 7.33 -45.46
CA ILE A 814 26.55 7.75 -46.19
C ILE A 814 27.70 8.00 -45.21
N LYS A 815 27.43 8.73 -44.12
CA LYS A 815 28.40 8.92 -43.03
C LYS A 815 28.74 7.60 -42.33
N ALA A 816 27.74 6.75 -42.09
CA ALA A 816 27.96 5.47 -41.42
C ALA A 816 28.81 4.48 -42.24
N VAL A 817 28.75 4.49 -43.57
CA VAL A 817 29.64 3.64 -44.40
C VAL A 817 31.01 4.26 -44.66
N ASN A 818 31.30 5.43 -44.07
CA ASN A 818 32.55 6.16 -44.23
C ASN A 818 32.84 6.54 -45.69
N PHE A 819 31.82 6.97 -46.43
CA PHE A 819 31.96 7.28 -47.85
C PHE A 819 33.00 8.39 -48.10
N GLY A 820 34.01 8.13 -48.94
CA GLY A 820 35.04 9.08 -49.33
C GLY A 820 36.02 9.52 -48.23
N GLU A 821 36.03 8.85 -47.06
CA GLU A 821 36.89 9.23 -45.93
C GLU A 821 38.39 9.16 -46.26
N ASP A 822 38.82 8.14 -47.02
CA ASP A 822 40.24 7.97 -47.35
C ASP A 822 40.68 8.99 -48.43
N VAL A 823 39.77 9.39 -49.32
CA VAL A 823 39.98 10.47 -50.29
C VAL A 823 40.20 11.83 -49.61
N LEU A 824 39.51 12.07 -48.47
CA LEU A 824 39.65 13.30 -47.66
C LEU A 824 40.95 13.31 -46.84
N LYS A 825 41.33 12.18 -46.23
CA LYS A 825 42.59 12.09 -45.46
C LYS A 825 43.82 12.31 -46.33
N ASP A 826 43.82 11.81 -47.56
CA ASP A 826 44.90 12.02 -48.51
C ASP A 826 45.04 13.50 -48.93
N THR A 827 43.94 14.24 -48.97
CA THR A 827 43.95 15.69 -49.29
C THR A 827 44.36 16.56 -48.09
N GLU A 828 43.91 16.25 -46.87
CA GLU A 828 44.29 16.96 -45.64
C GLU A 828 45.75 16.71 -45.23
N ALA A 829 46.26 15.48 -45.38
CA ALA A 829 47.65 15.13 -45.10
C ALA A 829 48.64 15.83 -46.05
N GLN A 830 48.20 16.17 -47.27
CA GLN A 830 48.99 16.95 -48.23
C GLN A 830 49.09 18.42 -47.80
N ALA A 831 47.98 19.02 -47.35
CA ALA A 831 47.94 20.41 -46.89
C ALA A 831 48.76 20.65 -45.59
N LEU A 832 48.68 19.73 -44.63
CA LEU A 832 49.47 19.78 -43.38
C LEU A 832 50.98 19.64 -43.61
N LYS A 833 51.42 18.92 -44.65
CA LYS A 833 52.84 18.81 -45.02
C LYS A 833 53.39 20.10 -45.63
N ASP A 834 52.58 20.81 -46.41
CA ASP A 834 52.96 22.08 -47.03
C ASP A 834 53.00 23.23 -46.01
N GLU A 835 52.16 23.17 -44.98
CA GLU A 835 52.12 24.15 -43.88
C GLU A 835 53.27 23.94 -42.88
N TRP A 836 53.55 22.69 -42.49
CA TRP A 836 54.66 22.35 -41.58
C TRP A 836 56.05 22.63 -42.18
N ALA A 837 56.21 22.50 -43.50
CA ALA A 837 57.47 22.80 -44.19
C ALA A 837 57.83 24.30 -44.20
N ARG A 838 56.83 25.20 -44.12
CA ARG A 838 57.04 26.65 -44.06
C ARG A 838 57.39 27.13 -42.66
N GLU A 839 56.78 26.55 -41.62
CA GLU A 839 56.98 26.98 -40.24
C GLU A 839 58.26 26.43 -39.60
N THR A 840 58.73 25.26 -40.00
CA THR A 840 59.77 24.54 -39.24
C THR A 840 61.22 24.93 -39.59
N VAL A 841 61.51 25.42 -40.80
CA VAL A 841 62.91 25.66 -41.24
C VAL A 841 63.25 27.15 -41.41
N GLY A 842 62.27 28.05 -41.40
CA GLY A 842 62.53 29.50 -41.27
C GLY A 842 63.45 30.12 -42.33
N THR A 843 63.57 29.52 -43.52
CA THR A 843 64.32 30.08 -44.65
C THR A 843 63.47 30.07 -45.91
N SER A 844 63.41 31.21 -46.61
CA SER A 844 62.64 31.38 -47.85
C SER A 844 63.40 30.97 -49.12
N ASN A 845 64.59 30.36 -48.98
CA ASN A 845 65.46 30.05 -50.11
C ASN A 845 65.27 28.59 -50.60
N GLN A 846 65.01 28.41 -51.89
CA GLN A 846 64.65 27.10 -52.48
C GLN A 846 65.84 26.14 -52.60
N GLU A 847 67.07 26.64 -52.70
CA GLU A 847 68.28 25.79 -52.77
C GLU A 847 68.57 25.07 -51.45
N ASP A 848 68.35 25.74 -50.32
CA ASP A 848 68.56 25.14 -48.99
C ASP A 848 67.55 24.01 -48.72
N LEU A 849 66.31 24.15 -49.21
CA LEU A 849 65.31 23.08 -49.20
C LEU A 849 65.69 21.89 -50.10
N ALA A 850 66.42 22.13 -51.20
CA ALA A 850 66.91 21.07 -52.07
C ALA A 850 68.02 20.26 -51.39
N HIS A 851 68.96 20.91 -50.70
CA HIS A 851 70.00 20.24 -49.91
C HIS A 851 69.43 19.44 -48.73
N ILE A 852 68.36 19.92 -48.10
CA ILE A 852 67.66 19.17 -47.04
C ILE A 852 66.94 17.94 -47.61
N LYS A 853 66.34 18.05 -48.80
CA LYS A 853 65.77 16.90 -49.53
C LYS A 853 66.85 15.89 -49.92
N GLU A 854 68.05 16.35 -50.27
CA GLU A 854 69.21 15.52 -50.62
C GLU A 854 69.77 14.78 -49.38
N PHE A 855 69.86 15.44 -48.22
CA PHE A 855 70.19 14.78 -46.96
C PHE A 855 69.13 13.74 -46.56
N MET A 856 67.86 14.10 -46.74
CA MET A 856 66.69 13.24 -46.54
C MET A 856 66.47 12.22 -47.66
N SER A 857 67.40 12.05 -48.60
CA SER A 857 67.39 10.97 -49.59
C SER A 857 68.50 9.93 -49.38
N LEU A 858 69.49 10.18 -48.52
CA LEU A 858 70.54 9.21 -48.16
C LEU A 858 69.95 7.92 -47.52
N PRO A 859 70.55 6.73 -47.63
CA PRO A 859 70.04 5.54 -46.94
C PRO A 859 69.92 5.74 -45.42
N ILE A 860 68.90 5.13 -44.81
CA ILE A 860 68.57 5.31 -43.38
C ILE A 860 69.76 4.95 -42.49
N GLU A 861 70.56 3.95 -42.86
CA GLU A 861 71.74 3.53 -42.11
C GLU A 861 72.84 4.61 -42.09
N ALA A 862 72.98 5.40 -43.16
CA ALA A 862 73.93 6.51 -43.22
C ALA A 862 73.43 7.73 -42.41
N ARG A 863 72.11 7.97 -42.39
CA ARG A 863 71.48 8.99 -41.53
C ARG A 863 71.51 8.61 -40.05
N HIS A 864 71.31 7.33 -39.74
CA HIS A 864 71.40 6.78 -38.39
C HIS A 864 72.83 6.91 -37.83
N LYS A 865 73.86 6.65 -38.64
CA LYS A 865 75.26 6.87 -38.23
C LYS A 865 75.60 8.33 -37.92
N PHE A 866 74.92 9.28 -38.57
CA PHE A 866 75.03 10.72 -38.31
C PHE A 866 74.26 11.14 -37.04
N LEU A 867 73.05 10.60 -36.84
CA LEU A 867 72.16 10.88 -35.70
C LEU A 867 72.61 10.21 -34.38
N GLU A 868 73.23 9.03 -34.44
CA GLU A 868 73.78 8.33 -33.25
C GLU A 868 74.94 9.08 -32.59
N SER A 869 75.56 10.06 -33.27
CA SER A 869 76.61 10.91 -32.69
C SER A 869 76.11 12.04 -31.78
N GLN A 870 74.79 12.24 -31.65
CA GLN A 870 74.18 13.36 -30.92
C GLN A 870 73.33 12.96 -29.69
N ILE A 871 73.21 11.66 -29.36
CA ILE A 871 72.37 11.17 -28.25
C ILE A 871 73.23 10.38 -27.24
N ASN A 872 74.05 11.07 -26.43
CA ASN A 872 74.56 10.53 -25.17
C ASN A 872 75.12 11.67 -24.30
N ASN A 873 74.46 11.99 -23.18
CA ASN A 873 75.04 12.70 -22.04
C ASN A 873 74.33 12.20 -20.77
N LYS A 874 75.01 11.35 -19.98
CA LYS A 874 74.50 10.90 -18.66
C LYS A 874 74.62 12.02 -17.62
N LEU A 875 73.63 12.15 -16.74
CA LEU A 875 73.67 13.10 -15.62
C LEU A 875 74.61 12.58 -14.52
N PRO A 876 75.47 13.45 -13.93
CA PRO A 876 76.33 13.06 -12.81
C PRO A 876 75.50 12.90 -11.52
N ASP A 877 75.58 11.72 -10.88
CA ASP A 877 74.96 11.46 -9.57
C ASP A 877 76.02 10.92 -8.60
N HIS A 878 76.68 11.82 -7.88
CA HIS A 878 77.76 11.45 -6.96
C HIS A 878 77.23 11.15 -5.55
N GLU A 879 77.55 9.96 -5.02
CA GLU A 879 77.20 9.49 -3.67
C GLU A 879 78.44 8.97 -2.93
N SER A 880 78.65 9.42 -1.70
CA SER A 880 79.77 8.96 -0.87
C SER A 880 79.47 7.59 -0.27
N ALA A 881 80.46 6.70 -0.22
CA ALA A 881 80.33 5.37 0.38
C ALA A 881 79.97 5.39 1.89
N ASN A 882 80.18 6.51 2.60
CA ASN A 882 79.76 6.68 3.99
C ASN A 882 79.18 8.10 4.22
N PRO A 883 77.89 8.31 3.86
CA PRO A 883 77.24 9.63 3.88
C PRO A 883 77.22 10.29 5.26
N SER A 884 76.99 9.52 6.33
CA SER A 884 76.92 10.05 7.71
C SER A 884 78.26 10.61 8.20
N ARG A 885 79.39 9.97 7.85
CA ARG A 885 80.73 10.48 8.20
C ARG A 885 81.10 11.74 7.41
N ARG A 886 80.64 11.85 6.16
CA ARG A 886 80.81 13.05 5.32
C ARG A 886 80.02 14.22 5.90
N ALA A 887 78.74 14.00 6.22
CA ALA A 887 77.88 15.02 6.83
C ALA A 887 78.49 15.56 8.13
N GLY A 888 78.98 14.70 9.03
CA GLY A 888 79.64 15.15 10.26
C GLY A 888 80.94 15.95 10.04
N LYS A 889 81.68 15.70 8.95
CA LYS A 889 82.88 16.48 8.58
C LYS A 889 82.50 17.85 7.99
N VAL A 890 81.41 17.91 7.23
CA VAL A 890 80.88 19.16 6.68
C VAL A 890 80.27 20.02 7.78
N GLU A 891 79.55 19.43 8.74
CA GLU A 891 79.01 20.12 9.93
C GLU A 891 80.14 20.69 10.81
N ALA A 892 81.19 19.91 11.10
CA ALA A 892 82.35 20.39 11.84
C ALA A 892 83.13 21.50 11.11
N GLY A 893 83.19 21.45 9.77
CA GLY A 893 83.80 22.50 8.94
C GLY A 893 82.94 23.77 8.86
N ALA A 894 81.61 23.63 8.87
CA ALA A 894 80.69 24.75 8.88
C ALA A 894 80.79 25.58 10.19
N LEU A 895 80.98 24.92 11.33
CA LEU A 895 81.24 25.56 12.63
C LEU A 895 82.62 26.25 12.74
N GLY A 896 83.50 26.12 11.75
CA GLY A 896 84.77 26.85 11.66
C GLY A 896 84.82 27.88 10.53
N ALA A 897 83.72 28.08 9.81
CA ALA A 897 83.65 28.96 8.64
C ALA A 897 83.69 30.46 9.03
N GLN A 898 84.18 31.30 8.12
CA GLN A 898 84.36 32.73 8.35
C GLN A 898 83.00 33.45 8.53
N GLU A 899 82.87 34.22 9.61
CA GLU A 899 81.67 35.04 9.89
C GLU A 899 81.49 36.19 8.89
N ARG A 900 80.23 36.50 8.58
CA ARG A 900 79.88 37.63 7.71
C ARG A 900 80.00 38.96 8.46
N SER A 901 81.17 39.57 8.43
CA SER A 901 81.33 40.99 8.77
C SER A 901 81.23 41.87 7.52
N GLY A 902 80.49 42.98 7.61
CA GLY A 902 80.35 43.97 6.54
C GLY A 902 80.68 45.37 7.04
N GLU A 903 81.62 46.06 6.39
CA GLU A 903 81.82 47.50 6.59
C GLU A 903 80.82 48.28 5.71
N VAL A 904 80.08 49.20 6.33
CA VAL A 904 79.14 50.09 5.62
C VAL A 904 79.92 51.29 5.06
N ARG A 905 80.03 51.35 3.74
CA ARG A 905 80.27 52.56 2.93
C ARG A 905 79.25 52.59 1.79
N GLU A 906 79.16 53.67 1.00
CA GLU A 906 78.12 54.00 -0.02
C GLU A 906 77.75 52.89 -1.04
N ARG A 907 78.43 51.75 -0.99
CA ARG A 907 77.98 50.43 -1.41
C ARG A 907 78.71 49.42 -0.50
N THR A 908 77.97 48.64 0.28
CA THR A 908 78.53 47.68 1.26
C THR A 908 79.43 46.68 0.54
N ILE A 909 80.74 46.72 0.77
CA ILE A 909 81.69 45.74 0.20
C ILE A 909 81.90 44.66 1.26
N GLN A 910 81.44 43.46 0.95
CA GLN A 910 81.59 42.29 1.82
C GLN A 910 83.02 41.71 1.71
N VAL A 911 83.81 41.84 2.78
CA VAL A 911 85.21 41.35 2.86
C VAL A 911 85.24 39.81 2.84
N GLY A 912 86.12 39.19 2.04
CA GLY A 912 86.30 37.72 1.93
C GLY A 912 85.43 36.99 0.89
N MET A 913 84.65 37.69 0.07
CA MET A 913 83.66 37.07 -0.84
C MET A 913 84.32 36.40 -2.07
N SER A 914 85.52 36.84 -2.45
CA SER A 914 86.26 36.30 -3.59
C SER A 914 86.88 34.93 -3.30
N GLU A 915 87.29 34.66 -2.05
CA GLU A 915 87.92 33.40 -1.65
C GLU A 915 86.89 32.26 -1.60
N VAL A 916 85.75 32.49 -0.95
CA VAL A 916 84.65 31.51 -0.88
C VAL A 916 84.10 31.16 -2.27
N LYS A 917 84.04 32.13 -3.19
CA LYS A 917 83.62 31.86 -4.57
C LYS A 917 84.60 31.00 -5.37
N LYS A 918 85.91 31.08 -5.08
CA LYS A 918 86.92 30.19 -5.68
C LYS A 918 86.81 28.77 -5.15
N GLU A 919 86.53 28.61 -3.85
CA GLU A 919 86.28 27.29 -3.26
C GLU A 919 84.99 26.67 -3.82
N ALA A 920 83.93 27.46 -3.96
CA ALA A 920 82.65 27.01 -4.53
C ALA A 920 82.80 26.56 -5.99
N GLU A 921 83.64 27.24 -6.76
CA GLU A 921 83.94 26.88 -8.14
C GLU A 921 84.58 25.49 -8.26
N SER A 922 85.64 25.23 -7.49
CA SER A 922 86.30 23.93 -7.48
C SER A 922 85.37 22.81 -6.98
N TYR A 923 84.52 23.12 -5.99
CA TYR A 923 83.55 22.17 -5.44
C TYR A 923 82.46 21.80 -6.47
N LEU A 924 81.90 22.79 -7.17
CA LEU A 924 80.82 22.58 -8.14
C LEU A 924 81.29 21.90 -9.43
N LEU A 925 82.52 22.18 -9.88
CA LEU A 925 83.14 21.45 -11.00
C LEU A 925 83.21 19.95 -10.72
N GLY A 926 83.55 19.56 -9.49
CA GLY A 926 83.60 18.17 -9.09
C GLY A 926 82.24 17.49 -8.89
N GLN A 927 81.14 18.24 -8.80
CA GLN A 927 79.79 17.69 -8.61
C GLN A 927 78.99 17.59 -9.91
N TYR A 928 79.23 18.48 -10.87
CA TYR A 928 78.37 18.63 -12.05
C TYR A 928 79.09 18.44 -13.39
N THR A 929 80.28 17.85 -13.35
CA THR A 929 80.97 17.33 -14.53
C THR A 929 80.76 15.83 -14.57
N ASN A 930 80.26 15.31 -15.70
CA ASN A 930 80.00 13.88 -15.85
C ASN A 930 81.26 13.09 -16.27
N GLU A 931 81.14 11.77 -16.40
CA GLU A 931 82.24 10.87 -16.78
C GLU A 931 82.89 11.21 -18.14
N ASP A 932 82.18 11.96 -19.00
CA ASP A 932 82.64 12.40 -20.32
C ASP A 932 83.28 13.81 -20.30
N ASP A 933 83.63 14.32 -19.10
CA ASP A 933 84.24 15.65 -18.87
C ASP A 933 83.37 16.83 -19.36
N LYS A 934 82.04 16.63 -19.40
CA LYS A 934 81.07 17.65 -19.77
C LYS A 934 80.36 18.19 -18.54
N MET A 935 80.49 19.50 -18.32
CA MET A 935 79.84 20.18 -17.21
C MET A 935 78.41 20.58 -17.58
N ILE A 936 77.45 20.31 -16.71
CA ILE A 936 76.04 20.58 -16.94
C ILE A 936 75.51 21.75 -16.10
N CYS A 937 74.45 22.39 -16.59
CA CYS A 937 73.63 23.33 -15.81
C CYS A 937 72.61 22.57 -14.97
N GLN A 938 72.49 22.89 -13.68
CA GLN A 938 71.57 22.20 -12.75
C GLN A 938 70.08 22.34 -13.11
N ILE A 939 69.69 23.35 -13.90
CA ILE A 939 68.29 23.59 -14.27
C ILE A 939 67.93 22.97 -15.62
N CYS A 940 68.65 23.33 -16.70
CA CYS A 940 68.32 22.79 -18.03
C CYS A 940 68.89 21.40 -18.29
N LYS A 941 69.79 20.90 -17.42
CA LYS A 941 70.38 19.55 -17.49
C LYS A 941 71.16 19.29 -18.79
N LYS A 942 71.50 20.36 -19.51
CA LYS A 942 72.32 20.36 -20.73
C LYS A 942 73.76 20.77 -20.39
N GLU A 943 74.69 20.36 -21.25
CA GLU A 943 76.07 20.84 -21.22
C GLU A 943 76.09 22.38 -21.27
N LEU A 944 76.99 22.98 -20.51
CA LEU A 944 77.14 24.43 -20.47
C LEU A 944 77.56 24.97 -21.84
N PRO A 945 77.04 26.14 -22.23
CA PRO A 945 76.99 26.56 -23.63
C PRO A 945 78.35 26.88 -24.26
N PHE A 946 79.38 27.16 -23.46
CA PHE A 946 80.73 27.47 -23.96
C PHE A 946 81.80 27.32 -22.87
N LYS A 947 83.04 27.18 -23.33
CA LYS A 947 84.27 27.22 -22.52
C LYS A 947 84.96 28.57 -22.69
N VAL A 948 85.60 29.09 -21.65
CA VAL A 948 86.44 30.30 -21.72
C VAL A 948 87.83 29.94 -22.28
N SER A 949 88.65 30.94 -22.57
CA SER A 949 89.91 30.78 -23.33
C SER A 949 90.96 29.85 -22.68
N ASP A 950 90.81 29.51 -21.40
CA ASP A 950 91.66 28.55 -20.70
C ASP A 950 91.16 27.08 -20.81
N GLY A 951 90.04 26.85 -21.52
CA GLY A 951 89.44 25.53 -21.71
C GLY A 951 88.46 25.10 -20.62
N SER A 952 88.25 25.89 -19.57
CA SER A 952 87.25 25.60 -18.52
C SER A 952 85.84 26.04 -18.93
N TYR A 953 84.80 25.38 -18.40
CA TYR A 953 83.41 25.77 -18.66
C TYR A 953 83.05 27.08 -17.96
N TYR A 954 82.39 27.99 -18.67
CA TYR A 954 81.81 29.16 -18.03
C TYR A 954 80.49 28.81 -17.36
N PHE A 955 80.40 29.08 -16.05
CA PHE A 955 79.14 29.04 -15.32
C PHE A 955 79.05 30.12 -14.25
N GLU A 956 77.81 30.49 -13.96
CA GLU A 956 77.48 31.43 -12.90
C GLU A 956 77.36 30.68 -11.58
N LYS A 957 78.14 31.12 -10.59
CA LYS A 957 78.12 30.63 -9.21
C LYS A 957 77.09 31.44 -8.43
N VAL A 958 75.91 30.88 -8.25
CA VAL A 958 74.75 31.59 -7.67
C VAL A 958 74.50 31.09 -6.25
N GLU A 959 74.51 31.99 -5.27
CA GLU A 959 74.21 31.63 -3.88
C GLU A 959 72.78 31.07 -3.78
N PHE A 960 72.63 29.91 -3.14
CA PHE A 960 71.37 29.19 -3.09
C PHE A 960 70.43 29.76 -2.00
N VAL A 961 70.83 29.65 -0.73
CA VAL A 961 70.09 30.24 0.40
C VAL A 961 70.76 31.54 0.85
N LYS A 962 70.00 32.64 0.92
CA LYS A 962 70.47 33.92 1.44
C LYS A 962 70.19 34.02 2.94
N GLY A 963 71.07 34.70 3.68
CA GLY A 963 70.84 35.02 5.10
C GLY A 963 71.53 34.12 6.13
N LEU A 964 72.40 33.20 5.72
CA LEU A 964 73.27 32.44 6.64
C LEU A 964 74.30 33.36 7.31
N ASP A 965 74.70 33.09 8.56
CA ASP A 965 75.61 33.94 9.34
C ASP A 965 77.06 33.79 8.92
N ARG A 966 77.43 32.59 8.46
CA ARG A 966 78.76 32.26 7.96
C ARG A 966 78.73 32.03 6.46
N ARG A 967 79.92 31.96 5.85
CA ARG A 967 80.04 31.71 4.41
C ARG A 967 80.45 30.27 4.15
N HIS A 968 79.58 29.56 3.44
CA HIS A 968 79.78 28.15 3.09
C HIS A 968 79.88 28.01 1.58
N HIS A 969 81.00 27.48 1.08
CA HIS A 969 81.21 27.29 -0.35
C HIS A 969 80.27 26.22 -0.94
N GLN A 970 79.67 25.36 -0.10
CA GLN A 970 78.66 24.38 -0.49
C GLN A 970 77.29 25.01 -0.76
N ASN A 971 77.02 26.26 -0.35
CA ASN A 971 75.72 26.93 -0.54
C ASN A 971 75.63 27.67 -1.90
N TYR A 972 76.23 27.14 -2.95
CA TYR A 972 76.25 27.74 -4.29
C TYR A 972 75.77 26.76 -5.35
N LEU A 973 75.15 27.28 -6.42
CA LEU A 973 74.68 26.54 -7.59
C LEU A 973 75.54 26.83 -8.82
N ALA A 974 75.67 25.84 -9.70
CA ALA A 974 76.27 25.94 -11.03
C ALA A 974 75.19 26.08 -12.12
N LEU A 975 75.02 27.30 -12.62
CA LEU A 975 73.98 27.64 -13.60
C LEU A 975 74.58 28.26 -14.87
N CYS A 976 73.93 28.03 -16.02
CA CYS A 976 74.27 28.77 -17.24
C CYS A 976 73.84 30.25 -17.12
N PRO A 977 74.39 31.17 -17.93
CA PRO A 977 74.14 32.61 -17.79
C PRO A 977 72.66 32.99 -17.74
N ASN A 978 71.83 32.34 -18.58
CA ASN A 978 70.41 32.64 -18.66
C ASN A 978 69.64 32.18 -17.41
N HIS A 979 69.86 30.93 -16.96
CA HIS A 979 69.19 30.42 -15.75
C HIS A 979 69.70 31.09 -14.48
N ALA A 980 70.95 31.53 -14.46
CA ALA A 980 71.47 32.34 -13.38
C ALA A 980 70.78 33.72 -13.30
N ALA A 981 70.54 34.35 -14.44
CA ALA A 981 69.78 35.60 -14.50
C ALA A 981 68.33 35.40 -14.02
N MET A 982 67.67 34.33 -14.49
CA MET A 982 66.32 33.97 -14.04
C MET A 982 66.26 33.69 -12.54
N PHE A 983 67.23 32.94 -12.00
CA PHE A 983 67.28 32.63 -10.56
C PHE A 983 67.56 33.88 -9.71
N LYS A 984 68.42 34.79 -10.16
CA LYS A 984 68.79 36.01 -9.42
C LYS A 984 67.69 37.09 -9.46
N HIS A 985 67.01 37.25 -10.59
CA HIS A 985 66.15 38.41 -10.86
C HIS A 985 64.67 38.08 -11.04
N ALA A 986 64.31 36.82 -11.24
CA ALA A 986 62.94 36.41 -11.55
C ALA A 986 62.59 35.07 -10.89
N ASN A 987 62.98 34.86 -9.63
CA ASN A 987 62.66 33.64 -8.88
C ASN A 987 61.51 33.91 -7.90
N GLY A 988 60.35 33.33 -8.16
CA GLY A 988 59.14 33.46 -7.33
C GLY A 988 59.21 32.69 -6.02
N SER A 989 60.07 31.67 -5.94
CA SER A 989 60.17 30.74 -4.81
C SER A 989 61.19 31.16 -3.72
N LEU A 990 61.82 32.34 -3.85
CA LEU A 990 62.95 32.76 -3.00
C LEU A 990 62.68 32.72 -1.47
N LYS A 991 61.45 32.94 -1.03
CA LYS A 991 61.09 32.97 0.41
C LYS A 991 60.95 31.57 1.03
N GLU A 992 60.67 30.57 0.21
CA GLU A 992 60.29 29.21 0.63
C GLU A 992 61.42 28.19 0.36
N LEU A 993 62.52 28.60 -0.30
CA LEU A 993 63.63 27.71 -0.67
C LEU A 993 64.22 26.91 0.52
N ASN A 994 64.31 27.49 1.71
CA ASN A 994 64.88 26.79 2.87
C ASN A 994 63.93 25.70 3.41
N SER A 995 62.63 26.01 3.53
CA SER A 995 61.63 25.04 3.95
C SER A 995 61.46 23.91 2.95
N ASP A 996 61.42 24.25 1.66
CA ASP A 996 61.17 23.29 0.58
C ASP A 996 62.36 22.35 0.39
N PHE A 997 63.59 22.88 0.51
CA PHE A 997 64.80 22.06 0.46
C PHE A 997 64.95 21.15 1.68
N GLY A 998 64.55 21.61 2.87
CA GLY A 998 64.54 20.79 4.09
C GLY A 998 63.64 19.56 3.97
N GLY A 999 62.46 19.73 3.34
CA GLY A 999 61.48 18.66 3.10
C GLY A 999 61.77 17.76 1.89
N MET A 1000 62.79 18.07 1.07
CA MET A 1000 63.07 17.35 -0.17
C MET A 1000 63.49 15.89 0.07
N SER A 1001 62.69 14.95 -0.48
CA SER A 1001 62.94 13.51 -0.55
C SER A 1001 63.38 13.10 -1.97
N GLY A 1002 64.54 13.59 -2.40
CA GLY A 1002 65.08 13.30 -3.74
C GLY A 1002 66.24 14.22 -4.13
N ASN A 1003 66.58 14.20 -5.42
CA ASN A 1003 67.70 14.96 -6.00
C ASN A 1003 67.22 16.19 -6.80
N VAL A 1004 65.96 16.59 -6.66
CA VAL A 1004 65.35 17.64 -7.48
C VAL A 1004 64.48 18.53 -6.60
N LEU A 1005 64.68 19.84 -6.71
CA LEU A 1005 63.87 20.86 -6.06
C LEU A 1005 63.10 21.65 -7.12
N ASP A 1006 61.78 21.69 -7.01
CA ASP A 1006 60.94 22.49 -7.89
C ASP A 1006 60.97 23.97 -7.49
N VAL A 1007 61.05 24.86 -8.48
CA VAL A 1007 61.15 26.31 -8.31
C VAL A 1007 60.39 27.03 -9.42
N GLU A 1008 59.88 28.21 -9.15
CA GLU A 1008 59.26 29.07 -10.15
C GLU A 1008 60.24 30.15 -10.65
N LEU A 1009 60.62 30.06 -11.93
CA LEU A 1009 61.51 31.02 -12.58
C LEU A 1009 60.82 31.72 -13.75
N ALA A 1010 60.77 33.05 -13.70
CA ALA A 1010 60.14 33.94 -14.67
C ALA A 1010 58.69 33.55 -15.01
N GLY A 1011 57.89 33.20 -13.99
CA GLY A 1011 56.49 32.80 -14.14
C GLY A 1011 56.27 31.39 -14.69
N ARG A 1012 57.31 30.54 -14.71
CA ARG A 1012 57.26 29.15 -15.18
C ARG A 1012 57.81 28.19 -14.14
N GLN A 1013 57.17 27.03 -14.01
CA GLN A 1013 57.66 25.93 -13.18
C GLN A 1013 58.92 25.33 -13.80
N ALA A 1014 59.98 25.24 -13.00
CA ALA A 1014 61.28 24.68 -13.34
C ALA A 1014 61.79 23.80 -12.19
N SER A 1015 62.86 23.04 -12.41
CA SER A 1015 63.44 22.18 -11.38
C SER A 1015 64.96 22.30 -11.33
N ILE A 1016 65.52 22.31 -10.12
CA ILE A 1016 66.96 22.36 -9.84
C ILE A 1016 67.41 20.95 -9.44
N TYR A 1017 68.37 20.40 -10.18
CA TYR A 1017 68.96 19.10 -9.88
C TYR A 1017 70.15 19.21 -8.92
N PHE A 1018 70.18 18.33 -7.91
CA PHE A 1018 71.25 18.17 -6.93
C PHE A 1018 71.83 16.76 -6.98
N THR A 1019 73.16 16.63 -6.93
CA THR A 1019 73.75 15.32 -6.65
C THR A 1019 73.47 14.94 -5.19
N LYS A 1020 73.45 13.64 -4.88
CA LYS A 1020 73.19 13.19 -3.50
C LYS A 1020 74.18 13.79 -2.49
N ASN A 1021 75.46 13.88 -2.85
CA ASN A 1021 76.49 14.52 -2.03
C ASN A 1021 76.22 16.02 -1.83
N HIS A 1022 75.90 16.77 -2.89
CA HIS A 1022 75.65 18.20 -2.76
C HIS A 1022 74.39 18.50 -1.93
N ALA A 1023 73.34 17.69 -2.11
CA ALA A 1023 72.12 17.81 -1.32
C ALA A 1023 72.38 17.56 0.18
N ALA A 1024 73.15 16.51 0.51
CA ALA A 1024 73.52 16.19 1.89
C ALA A 1024 74.42 17.27 2.52
N ASP A 1025 75.38 17.81 1.78
CA ASP A 1025 76.32 18.82 2.27
C ASP A 1025 75.62 20.16 2.56
N ILE A 1026 74.65 20.59 1.73
CA ILE A 1026 73.83 21.78 2.02
C ILE A 1026 72.95 21.56 3.25
N LYS A 1027 72.32 20.39 3.41
CA LYS A 1027 71.51 20.08 4.61
C LYS A 1027 72.35 20.14 5.89
N ALA A 1028 73.60 19.65 5.86
CA ALA A 1028 74.52 19.75 6.99
C ALA A 1028 74.93 21.20 7.32
N VAL A 1029 75.13 22.04 6.30
CA VAL A 1029 75.40 23.48 6.48
C VAL A 1029 74.22 24.19 7.12
N LEU A 1030 72.99 23.96 6.63
CA LEU A 1030 71.78 24.58 7.18
C LEU A 1030 71.52 24.15 8.64
N LEU A 1031 71.84 22.90 8.99
CA LEU A 1031 71.75 22.41 10.38
C LEU A 1031 72.80 23.03 11.31
N ALA A 1032 74.02 23.30 10.82
CA ALA A 1032 75.08 23.92 11.61
C ALA A 1032 74.80 25.40 11.90
N ASP A 1033 74.34 26.14 10.90
CA ASP A 1033 74.05 27.58 11.00
C ASP A 1033 72.79 27.86 11.87
N ASN A 1034 71.84 26.92 11.91
CA ASN A 1034 70.68 26.97 12.82
C ASN A 1034 71.02 26.59 14.28
N LYS A 1035 72.14 25.91 14.58
CA LYS A 1035 72.50 25.48 15.95
C LYS A 1035 73.18 26.55 16.81
N GLU A 1036 73.73 27.62 16.21
CA GLU A 1036 74.34 28.75 16.95
C GLU A 1036 73.40 29.96 17.09
N ASN A 1037 72.32 30.05 16.29
CA ASN A 1037 71.21 30.97 16.50
C ASN A 1037 70.23 30.39 17.53
N GLY A 1038 70.54 30.57 18.81
CA GLY A 1038 69.68 30.13 19.91
C GLY A 1038 68.32 30.80 19.91
N ASP A 1039 67.30 30.08 19.44
CA ASP A 1039 65.99 29.86 20.08
C ASP A 1039 65.39 28.53 19.62
#